data_AF-A0A2D6KUP2-F1
#
_entry.id   AF-A0A2D6KUP2-F1
#
_cell.length_a   1.000
_cell.length_b   1.000
_cell.length_c   1.000
_cell.angle_alpha   90.00
_cell.angle_beta   90.00
_cell.angle_gamma   90.00
#
_symmetry.space_group_name_H-M   'P 1'
#
loop_
_entity.id
_entity.type
_entity.pdbx_description
1 polymer ?
#
loop_
_entity_poly.entity_id
_entity_poly.type
_entity_poly.pdbx_seq_one_letter_code
_entity_poly.pdbx_strand_id
1 'polypeptide(L)'
;MKKSVVTLIIVVALVVSVLAVGNLIVNKNLFGEGVGLSPEAYYVNGLPVDFEPILGYTHNQNPNGQITSLWDEDGRIFFLAPGSDVFQEFKEEEKKKWGLGGFKAIVGYSHTFNGVEREIVGLWDKDGRVKYMVKGDDSFSDFTFGEKSDFELGGFEAVLGYTNRLGGGERISLWDRDGNVKVSERGESVFRNYEGEERRSQGLGGVRAVEGYYHLRDDIVFLWDDDGGMLKWDWDEGKFVVVEPIGILGVPDVAYYDGEEREVVVWFGNREYRSRNGLGFKEVVRVVDEGDVGEDGGDGEAIFLEANVVDVDGLTVNANGGVGSTEGEITKIEWDWGDGSVDESFFVASHTYSKKADYDAKITAYDDQGNSKTINLKIRLLPVQDISIEGEYVSFIDFPEDYFDGSEIEPTRVVEILDTFFEILSDAHHDSNIQDRIYFHYEDIPDCPGASSNSREFRIDICEGFKPNGFHNWDVYAHEMSHNIAGQNLFFLYLAEQGYSAFIDEHQAEIAPEYVLRTIEDNQNYYGITSEELSEIDKANDGNREIQGNAYNNYIANGKPFFIRVTDIEEVGDIQVDKATVTGQALSHVILRLVDNLDKQKIRNFYAYLKDDALRGVGFSESNVPDEVEFANYIAVAYSLSFNQDLKSKLEDELNFPIDNEIYEMFYEVLDDSLEEQPPQESNRPWWCFFFWNWGNAQCTNNQPEVNDCGIIRGDYLDLDNKVNIVFVPSGYEGDMASFKEDAKNLWQNFEDHEIFDPSIDKLNVFFSTKEVGTGTKSYCVFGPFGSASSFLFCDPIKARSSSNVCYDGKRETIVVHNSEDFGGGGLFLPVNLHVATISLNSMAYKTVIHELAHTLFGFGDEYFKEKNYYSTPSSSPNCDFEGCPKWEDLIGEFEDVGCLPGFCTEGKYYIANENSIMVDEFNLEFGSSNERIACCTYKE
;
A
#
# COMPACT_ATOMS: atom_id res chain seq x y z
N MET A 1 42.80 -29.76 -51.66
CA MET A 1 41.87 -30.25 -50.62
C MET A 1 40.95 -29.11 -50.13
N LYS A 2 40.14 -28.50 -51.01
CA LYS A 2 39.31 -27.33 -50.64
C LYS A 2 37.85 -27.40 -51.12
N LYS A 3 37.35 -28.57 -51.52
CA LYS A 3 35.94 -28.74 -51.93
C LYS A 3 35.15 -29.79 -51.14
N SER A 4 35.79 -30.56 -50.26
CA SER A 4 35.11 -31.60 -49.47
C SER A 4 34.87 -31.23 -48.01
N VAL A 5 35.55 -30.21 -47.47
CA VAL A 5 35.36 -29.74 -46.08
C VAL A 5 34.22 -28.71 -45.99
N VAL A 6 34.02 -27.91 -47.04
CA VAL A 6 32.94 -26.89 -47.07
C VAL A 6 31.57 -27.55 -47.18
N THR A 7 31.44 -28.68 -47.87
CA THR A 7 30.17 -29.42 -47.97
C THR A 7 29.76 -30.08 -46.66
N LEU A 8 30.72 -30.46 -45.80
CA LEU A 8 30.41 -31.09 -44.51
C LEU A 8 29.94 -30.06 -43.47
N ILE A 9 30.46 -28.82 -43.51
CA ILE A 9 30.05 -27.72 -42.62
C ILE A 9 28.65 -27.19 -43.00
N ILE A 10 28.32 -27.17 -44.30
CA ILE A 10 27.00 -26.70 -44.77
C ILE A 10 25.88 -27.72 -44.44
N VAL A 11 26.17 -29.02 -44.41
CA VAL A 11 25.16 -30.04 -44.04
C VAL A 11 24.91 -30.10 -42.53
N VAL A 12 25.92 -29.84 -41.69
CA VAL A 12 25.73 -29.76 -40.23
C VAL A 12 24.99 -28.47 -39.82
N ALA A 13 25.25 -27.35 -40.50
CA ALA A 13 24.52 -26.10 -40.27
C ALA A 13 23.04 -26.15 -40.71
N LEU A 14 22.71 -26.94 -41.75
CA LEU A 14 21.34 -27.13 -42.24
C LEU A 14 20.51 -28.12 -41.41
N VAL A 15 21.14 -29.02 -40.63
CA VAL A 15 20.42 -29.92 -39.71
C VAL A 15 20.13 -29.25 -38.36
N VAL A 16 20.98 -28.31 -37.92
CA VAL A 16 20.75 -27.53 -36.70
C VAL A 16 19.71 -26.42 -36.92
N SER A 17 19.57 -25.89 -38.13
CA SER A 17 18.54 -24.88 -38.47
C SER A 17 17.16 -25.48 -38.82
N VAL A 18 17.02 -26.80 -38.97
CA VAL A 18 15.73 -27.50 -39.13
C VAL A 18 15.16 -27.99 -37.80
N LEU A 19 15.93 -27.98 -36.71
CA LEU A 19 15.43 -28.24 -35.34
C LEU A 19 15.11 -26.98 -34.53
N ALA A 20 15.52 -25.79 -34.99
CA ALA A 20 15.20 -24.51 -34.34
C ALA A 20 14.03 -23.74 -35.00
N VAL A 21 13.48 -24.24 -36.11
CA VAL A 21 12.29 -23.67 -36.80
C VAL A 21 11.00 -24.43 -36.44
N GLY A 22 11.05 -25.30 -35.42
CA GLY A 22 9.89 -26.04 -34.92
C GLY A 22 9.07 -25.32 -33.83
N ASN A 23 9.59 -24.24 -33.22
CA ASN A 23 8.97 -23.63 -32.03
C ASN A 23 8.74 -22.11 -32.12
N LEU A 24 8.81 -21.49 -33.29
CA LEU A 24 8.35 -20.12 -33.47
C LEU A 24 7.48 -20.00 -34.72
N ILE A 25 6.33 -19.36 -34.53
CA ILE A 25 5.25 -19.03 -35.47
C ILE A 25 4.18 -20.12 -35.60
N VAL A 26 3.33 -20.22 -34.57
CA VAL A 26 1.88 -20.07 -34.79
C VAL A 26 1.34 -19.20 -33.67
N ASN A 27 1.23 -17.90 -33.92
CA ASN A 27 0.16 -17.12 -33.33
C ASN A 27 -0.29 -16.05 -34.33
N LYS A 28 -1.52 -16.22 -34.86
CA LYS A 28 -2.51 -15.15 -35.10
C LYS A 28 -3.77 -15.73 -35.76
N ASN A 29 -4.76 -15.94 -34.89
CA ASN A 29 -6.21 -15.69 -34.98
C ASN A 29 -6.95 -15.88 -36.31
N LEU A 30 -8.08 -16.61 -36.26
CA LEU A 30 -9.45 -16.11 -36.57
C LEU A 30 -10.48 -17.27 -36.59
N PHE A 31 -11.45 -17.19 -35.66
CA PHE A 31 -12.79 -17.79 -35.62
C PHE A 31 -13.01 -19.32 -35.73
N GLY A 32 -13.68 -19.87 -34.71
CA GLY A 32 -14.78 -20.81 -34.92
C GLY A 32 -14.77 -22.12 -34.12
N GLU A 33 -15.55 -22.12 -33.04
CA GLU A 33 -16.29 -23.25 -32.42
C GLU A 33 -15.54 -24.28 -31.54
N GLY A 34 -15.85 -24.23 -30.23
CA GLY A 34 -16.45 -25.39 -29.57
C GLY A 34 -15.70 -26.02 -28.37
N VAL A 35 -16.07 -25.57 -27.16
CA VAL A 35 -16.26 -26.36 -25.91
C VAL A 35 -15.11 -27.23 -25.37
N GLY A 36 -14.65 -26.93 -24.14
CA GLY A 36 -13.96 -27.89 -23.27
C GLY A 36 -13.16 -27.24 -22.14
N LEU A 37 -13.68 -27.32 -20.91
CA LEU A 37 -13.16 -26.80 -19.64
C LEU A 37 -11.75 -27.30 -19.27
N SER A 38 -10.92 -26.43 -18.68
CA SER A 38 -10.23 -26.67 -17.41
C SER A 38 -9.89 -25.33 -16.72
N PRO A 39 -10.11 -25.16 -15.40
CA PRO A 39 -9.67 -23.96 -14.68
C PRO A 39 -8.15 -23.99 -14.54
N GLU A 40 -7.47 -22.94 -14.99
CA GLU A 40 -6.05 -22.71 -14.69
C GLU A 40 -5.95 -22.35 -13.20
N ALA A 41 -5.08 -23.06 -12.48
CA ALA A 41 -4.89 -22.87 -11.05
C ALA A 41 -3.81 -21.81 -10.77
N TYR A 42 -4.10 -20.94 -9.79
CA TYR A 42 -3.25 -19.82 -9.39
C TYR A 42 -2.47 -20.20 -8.11
N TYR A 43 -1.15 -19.94 -8.03
CA TYR A 43 -0.31 -20.38 -6.91
C TYR A 43 0.63 -19.29 -6.39
N VAL A 44 0.87 -19.32 -5.08
CA VAL A 44 1.91 -18.54 -4.41
C VAL A 44 3.28 -19.20 -4.66
N ASN A 45 4.26 -18.41 -5.07
CA ASN A 45 5.57 -18.90 -5.53
C ASN A 45 6.22 -19.87 -4.52
N GLY A 46 6.55 -21.08 -4.99
CA GLY A 46 7.31 -22.08 -4.22
C GLY A 46 6.49 -23.02 -3.34
N LEU A 47 5.16 -22.86 -3.30
CA LEU A 47 4.26 -23.82 -2.66
C LEU A 47 3.69 -24.83 -3.68
N PRO A 48 3.64 -26.13 -3.34
CA PRO A 48 2.93 -27.13 -4.15
C PRO A 48 1.44 -26.83 -4.27
N VAL A 49 0.83 -27.32 -5.35
CA VAL A 49 -0.60 -27.18 -5.66
C VAL A 49 -1.51 -27.70 -4.55
N ASP A 50 -1.10 -28.82 -3.97
CA ASP A 50 -1.77 -29.58 -2.93
C ASP A 50 -1.34 -29.15 -1.52
N PHE A 51 -0.60 -28.05 -1.40
CA PHE A 51 -0.22 -27.52 -0.11
C PHE A 51 -1.31 -26.62 0.45
N GLU A 52 -1.98 -27.11 1.48
CA GLU A 52 -3.00 -26.38 2.24
C GLU A 52 -2.46 -26.13 3.65
N PRO A 53 -2.05 -24.88 3.96
CA PRO A 53 -1.52 -24.58 5.28
C PRO A 53 -2.64 -24.66 6.33
N ILE A 54 -2.32 -25.27 7.48
CA ILE A 54 -3.16 -25.32 8.70
C ILE A 54 -2.50 -24.61 9.89
N LEU A 55 -1.28 -24.14 9.69
CA LEU A 55 -0.57 -23.29 10.65
C LEU A 55 0.37 -22.36 9.88
N GLY A 56 0.30 -21.07 10.18
CA GLY A 56 1.23 -20.06 9.71
C GLY A 56 1.67 -19.15 10.84
N TYR A 57 2.98 -18.88 10.94
CA TYR A 57 3.49 -17.92 11.90
C TYR A 57 4.81 -17.32 11.42
N THR A 58 5.11 -16.14 11.96
CA THR A 58 6.35 -15.42 11.65
C THR A 58 7.29 -15.34 12.85
N HIS A 59 8.60 -15.38 12.63
CA HIS A 59 9.61 -15.28 13.71
C HIS A 59 10.94 -14.67 13.25
N ASN A 60 11.70 -14.04 14.15
CA ASN A 60 12.94 -13.31 13.82
C ASN A 60 14.22 -14.10 14.19
N GLN A 61 14.23 -15.39 13.88
CA GLN A 61 15.39 -16.26 14.13
C GLN A 61 16.55 -15.99 13.16
N ASN A 62 16.27 -15.30 12.05
CA ASN A 62 17.28 -14.84 11.11
C ASN A 62 17.75 -13.43 11.50
N PRO A 63 19.07 -13.16 11.58
CA PRO A 63 19.56 -11.80 11.84
C PRO A 63 19.20 -10.78 10.75
N ASN A 64 18.84 -11.25 9.55
CA ASN A 64 18.54 -10.41 8.38
C ASN A 64 17.06 -10.04 8.25
N GLY A 65 16.18 -10.51 9.15
CA GLY A 65 14.75 -10.17 9.15
C GLY A 65 13.85 -11.32 9.58
N GLN A 66 12.56 -11.17 9.32
CA GLN A 66 11.53 -12.13 9.71
C GLN A 66 11.47 -13.33 8.76
N ILE A 67 11.27 -14.53 9.31
CA ILE A 67 10.95 -15.75 8.56
C ILE A 67 9.47 -16.04 8.76
N THR A 68 8.77 -16.33 7.67
CA THR A 68 7.41 -16.88 7.68
C THR A 68 7.49 -18.40 7.56
N SER A 69 6.77 -19.15 8.39
CA SER A 69 6.71 -20.61 8.33
C SER A 69 5.27 -21.06 8.17
N LEU A 70 5.01 -21.91 7.18
CA LEU A 70 3.73 -22.56 6.90
C LEU A 70 3.85 -24.07 7.09
N TRP A 71 2.82 -24.68 7.67
CA TRP A 71 2.73 -26.12 7.95
C TRP A 71 1.38 -26.64 7.46
N ASP A 72 1.36 -27.86 6.94
CA ASP A 72 0.12 -28.57 6.60
C ASP A 72 -0.14 -29.78 7.52
N GLU A 73 -1.28 -30.46 7.32
CA GLU A 73 -1.67 -31.63 8.12
C GLU A 73 -0.71 -32.82 7.99
N ASP A 74 -0.06 -32.93 6.83
CA ASP A 74 0.96 -33.94 6.55
C ASP A 74 2.29 -33.66 7.26
N GLY A 75 2.43 -32.45 7.81
CA GLY A 75 3.61 -31.97 8.47
C GLY A 75 4.70 -31.53 7.50
N ARG A 76 4.37 -31.29 6.22
CA ARG A 76 5.23 -30.52 5.31
C ARG A 76 5.38 -29.11 5.87
N ILE A 77 6.57 -28.54 5.68
CA ILE A 77 6.92 -27.23 6.23
C ILE A 77 7.52 -26.43 5.09
N PHE A 78 6.99 -25.24 4.85
CA PHE A 78 7.54 -24.29 3.91
C PHE A 78 7.90 -23.01 4.64
N PHE A 79 9.06 -22.45 4.33
CA PHE A 79 9.47 -21.17 4.92
C PHE A 79 9.77 -20.14 3.84
N LEU A 80 9.43 -18.90 4.15
CA LEU A 80 9.80 -17.72 3.38
C LEU A 80 10.92 -17.01 4.14
N ALA A 81 12.08 -16.88 3.51
CA ALA A 81 13.21 -16.18 4.09
C ALA A 81 13.02 -14.66 3.99
N PRO A 82 13.70 -13.85 4.84
CA PRO A 82 13.62 -12.40 4.77
C PRO A 82 14.01 -11.89 3.38
N GLY A 83 13.17 -11.04 2.79
CA GLY A 83 13.37 -10.48 1.45
C GLY A 83 13.22 -11.46 0.28
N SER A 84 12.67 -12.66 0.52
CA SER A 84 12.33 -13.63 -0.52
C SER A 84 10.85 -13.60 -0.83
N ASP A 85 10.51 -13.81 -2.09
CA ASP A 85 9.15 -13.98 -2.59
C ASP A 85 8.83 -15.43 -2.98
N VAL A 86 9.68 -16.39 -2.62
CA VAL A 86 9.54 -17.82 -2.96
C VAL A 86 9.67 -18.68 -1.71
N PHE A 87 8.63 -19.45 -1.40
CA PHE A 87 8.66 -20.43 -0.32
C PHE A 87 9.61 -21.59 -0.63
N GLN A 88 10.33 -22.04 0.40
CA GLN A 88 11.24 -23.17 0.31
C GLN A 88 10.76 -24.31 1.20
N GLU A 89 10.65 -25.50 0.64
CA GLU A 89 10.34 -26.71 1.39
C GLU A 89 11.47 -27.03 2.38
N PHE A 90 11.11 -27.22 3.64
CA PHE A 90 12.01 -27.66 4.68
C PHE A 90 11.98 -29.19 4.76
N LYS A 91 13.00 -29.85 4.24
CA LYS A 91 12.97 -31.30 3.99
C LYS A 91 13.13 -32.12 5.27
N GLU A 92 12.62 -33.35 5.28
CA GLU A 92 12.68 -34.25 6.45
C GLU A 92 14.10 -34.44 7.05
N GLU A 93 15.15 -34.42 6.23
CA GLU A 93 16.53 -34.50 6.71
C GLU A 93 16.95 -33.25 7.49
N GLU A 94 16.40 -32.09 7.14
CA GLU A 94 16.61 -30.80 7.81
C GLU A 94 15.74 -30.70 9.05
N LYS A 95 14.46 -31.08 8.97
CA LYS A 95 13.56 -31.19 10.13
C LYS A 95 14.18 -32.00 11.26
N LYS A 96 14.81 -33.14 10.95
CA LYS A 96 15.52 -33.97 11.94
C LYS A 96 16.70 -33.24 12.59
N LYS A 97 17.48 -32.46 11.83
CA LYS A 97 18.59 -31.65 12.38
C LYS A 97 18.08 -30.57 13.31
N TRP A 98 16.94 -29.99 12.99
CA TRP A 98 16.29 -28.94 13.78
C TRP A 98 15.44 -29.48 14.93
N GLY A 99 15.45 -30.78 15.20
CA GLY A 99 14.67 -31.37 16.30
C GLY A 99 13.17 -31.48 16.03
N LEU A 100 12.73 -31.29 14.78
CA LEU A 100 11.34 -31.35 14.31
C LEU A 100 10.99 -32.66 13.57
N GLY A 101 11.92 -33.61 13.47
CA GLY A 101 11.70 -34.86 12.72
C GLY A 101 10.46 -35.62 13.21
N GLY A 102 9.45 -35.75 12.34
CA GLY A 102 8.17 -36.41 12.64
C GLY A 102 7.25 -35.66 13.62
N PHE A 103 7.57 -34.41 13.97
CA PHE A 103 6.69 -33.54 14.75
C PHE A 103 5.76 -32.78 13.80
N LYS A 104 4.46 -32.72 14.13
CA LYS A 104 3.43 -32.04 13.32
C LYS A 104 2.79 -30.93 14.13
N ALA A 105 3.26 -29.71 13.93
CA ALA A 105 2.72 -28.56 14.66
C ALA A 105 1.36 -28.16 14.09
N ILE A 106 0.42 -27.82 14.98
CA ILE A 106 -0.89 -27.27 14.64
C ILE A 106 -1.12 -25.88 15.27
N VAL A 107 -0.28 -25.51 16.23
CA VAL A 107 -0.26 -24.16 16.82
C VAL A 107 1.18 -23.70 16.92
N GLY A 108 1.42 -22.45 16.54
CA GLY A 108 2.73 -21.84 16.56
C GLY A 108 2.66 -20.36 16.90
N TYR A 109 3.59 -19.90 17.73
CA TYR A 109 3.73 -18.48 18.04
C TYR A 109 5.20 -18.12 18.28
N SER A 110 5.56 -16.87 18.03
CA SER A 110 6.87 -16.31 18.34
C SER A 110 6.74 -15.19 19.37
N HIS A 111 7.61 -15.19 20.38
CA HIS A 111 7.54 -14.23 21.48
C HIS A 111 8.92 -13.73 21.92
N THR A 112 8.97 -12.47 22.39
CA THR A 112 10.17 -11.89 23.02
C THR A 112 9.85 -11.57 24.47
N PHE A 113 10.42 -12.30 25.44
CA PHE A 113 10.28 -11.93 26.85
C PHE A 113 11.39 -10.96 27.24
N ASN A 114 11.05 -9.73 27.63
CA ASN A 114 12.03 -8.87 28.28
C ASN A 114 12.43 -9.40 29.67
N GLY A 115 13.66 -9.94 29.78
CA GLY A 115 14.19 -10.61 30.98
C GLY A 115 14.69 -12.05 30.72
N VAL A 116 14.38 -12.59 29.53
CA VAL A 116 15.04 -13.74 28.93
C VAL A 116 15.83 -13.18 27.74
N GLU A 117 17.14 -13.44 27.66
CA GLU A 117 18.04 -12.77 26.69
C GLU A 117 17.73 -13.09 25.21
N ARG A 118 16.69 -13.87 24.88
CA ARG A 118 16.48 -14.45 23.55
C ARG A 118 14.98 -14.73 23.27
N GLU A 119 14.52 -14.37 22.07
CA GLU A 119 13.18 -14.66 21.50
C GLU A 119 12.89 -16.18 21.48
N ILE A 120 11.66 -16.62 21.76
CA ILE A 120 11.25 -18.02 21.80
C ILE A 120 10.17 -18.27 20.76
N VAL A 121 10.36 -19.30 19.94
CA VAL A 121 9.31 -19.90 19.11
C VAL A 121 8.76 -21.10 19.85
N GLY A 122 7.44 -21.15 20.06
CA GLY A 122 6.74 -22.28 20.67
C GLY A 122 5.83 -22.96 19.67
N LEU A 123 5.95 -24.29 19.55
CA LEU A 123 5.15 -25.12 18.66
C LEU A 123 4.44 -26.22 19.44
N TRP A 124 3.17 -26.42 19.16
CA TRP A 124 2.34 -27.46 19.77
C TRP A 124 1.83 -28.39 18.70
N ASP A 125 1.80 -29.69 19.00
CA ASP A 125 1.08 -30.66 18.20
C ASP A 125 -0.29 -30.99 18.81
N LYS A 126 -1.09 -31.75 18.04
CA LYS A 126 -2.43 -32.18 18.45
C LYS A 126 -2.48 -33.05 19.71
N ASP A 127 -1.35 -33.63 20.11
CA ASP A 127 -1.25 -34.46 21.32
C ASP A 127 -0.83 -33.64 22.56
N GLY A 128 -0.72 -32.31 22.41
CA GLY A 128 -0.28 -31.39 23.46
C GLY A 128 1.22 -31.45 23.74
N ARG A 129 2.03 -32.07 22.86
CA ARG A 129 3.49 -32.04 22.98
C ARG A 129 4.00 -30.71 22.48
N VAL A 130 4.95 -30.14 23.22
CA VAL A 130 5.46 -28.80 22.94
C VAL A 130 6.93 -28.87 22.59
N LYS A 131 7.29 -28.20 21.51
CA LYS A 131 8.67 -27.90 21.15
C LYS A 131 8.90 -26.41 21.23
N TYR A 132 10.09 -26.01 21.64
CA TYR A 132 10.46 -24.61 21.68
C TYR A 132 11.87 -24.40 21.16
N MET A 133 12.13 -23.22 20.61
CA MET A 133 13.45 -22.82 20.16
C MET A 133 13.72 -21.40 20.62
N VAL A 134 14.89 -21.18 21.20
CA VAL A 134 15.32 -19.89 21.70
C VAL A 134 16.23 -19.23 20.66
N LYS A 135 16.20 -17.89 20.55
CA LYS A 135 16.95 -17.13 19.54
C LYS A 135 18.44 -17.45 19.57
N GLY A 136 18.95 -17.95 18.45
CA GLY A 136 20.35 -18.35 18.33
C GLY A 136 20.66 -19.75 18.84
N ASP A 137 19.64 -20.55 19.17
CA ASP A 137 19.78 -22.00 19.26
C ASP A 137 19.75 -22.62 17.86
N ASP A 138 20.47 -23.73 17.68
CA ASP A 138 20.60 -24.40 16.38
C ASP A 138 19.45 -25.40 16.10
N SER A 139 18.53 -25.62 17.06
CA SER A 139 17.44 -26.61 16.95
C SER A 139 16.34 -26.42 18.02
N PHE A 140 15.14 -26.94 17.75
CA PHE A 140 14.04 -27.05 18.71
C PHE A 140 14.32 -28.11 19.78
N SER A 141 13.98 -27.77 21.03
CA SER A 141 14.05 -28.65 22.20
C SER A 141 12.66 -29.10 22.63
N ASP A 142 12.56 -30.33 23.13
CA ASP A 142 11.33 -30.83 23.76
C ASP A 142 11.07 -30.08 25.07
N PHE A 143 9.87 -29.53 25.19
CA PHE A 143 9.39 -29.01 26.46
C PHE A 143 8.68 -30.12 27.23
N THR A 144 9.19 -30.43 28.42
CA THR A 144 8.54 -31.39 29.32
C THR A 144 7.92 -30.66 30.50
N PHE A 145 6.60 -30.77 30.62
CA PHE A 145 5.89 -30.30 31.80
C PHE A 145 6.31 -31.17 33.00
N GLY A 146 6.98 -30.59 34.00
CA GLY A 146 7.57 -31.36 35.11
C GLY A 146 6.52 -31.94 36.07
N GLU A 147 6.80 -33.12 36.67
CA GLU A 147 5.92 -33.82 37.66
C GLU A 147 5.65 -33.04 38.97
N LYS A 148 6.21 -31.84 39.15
CA LYS A 148 6.09 -31.06 40.39
C LYS A 148 5.95 -29.54 40.22
N SER A 149 5.72 -29.04 39.01
CA SER A 149 5.74 -27.60 38.76
C SER A 149 4.37 -27.05 38.42
N ASP A 150 4.06 -25.89 38.98
CA ASP A 150 2.84 -25.07 38.86
C ASP A 150 2.46 -24.62 37.43
N PHE A 151 2.89 -25.33 36.38
CA PHE A 151 2.47 -25.09 35.00
C PHE A 151 1.15 -25.82 34.75
N GLU A 152 0.04 -25.11 34.85
CA GLU A 152 -1.32 -25.60 34.59
C GLU A 152 -1.58 -25.98 33.11
N LEU A 153 -0.56 -26.31 32.32
CA LEU A 153 -0.68 -26.67 30.90
C LEU A 153 -0.70 -28.19 30.65
N GLY A 154 -0.49 -29.01 31.67
CA GLY A 154 -0.54 -30.47 31.51
C GLY A 154 -1.92 -30.94 31.05
N GLY A 155 -2.01 -31.47 29.82
CA GLY A 155 -3.26 -31.90 29.19
C GLY A 155 -4.09 -30.77 28.58
N PHE A 156 -3.53 -29.55 28.44
CA PHE A 156 -4.15 -28.46 27.69
C PHE A 156 -3.85 -28.65 26.20
N GLU A 157 -4.89 -28.74 25.37
CA GLU A 157 -4.78 -28.97 23.92
C GLU A 157 -5.04 -27.65 23.20
N ALA A 158 -3.98 -26.88 22.96
CA ALA A 158 -4.08 -25.59 22.28
C ALA A 158 -4.50 -25.79 20.81
N VAL A 159 -5.41 -24.93 20.33
CA VAL A 159 -5.83 -24.81 18.92
C VAL A 159 -5.54 -23.44 18.32
N LEU A 160 -5.30 -22.43 19.15
CA LEU A 160 -4.85 -21.12 18.71
C LEU A 160 -3.83 -20.58 19.72
N GLY A 161 -2.77 -19.96 19.23
CA GLY A 161 -1.75 -19.33 20.05
C GLY A 161 -1.17 -18.12 19.35
N TYR A 162 -1.19 -16.97 20.02
CA TYR A 162 -0.64 -15.73 19.49
C TYR A 162 -0.04 -14.88 20.59
N THR A 163 0.86 -13.99 20.19
CA THR A 163 1.47 -12.99 21.07
C THR A 163 0.79 -11.65 20.90
N ASN A 164 0.65 -10.90 21.98
CA ASN A 164 -0.05 -9.61 21.98
C ASN A 164 0.42 -8.73 23.14
N ARG A 165 -0.12 -7.51 23.23
CA ARG A 165 0.15 -6.56 24.31
C ARG A 165 -1.08 -6.19 25.13
N LEU A 166 -2.13 -7.01 25.08
CA LEU A 166 -3.36 -6.77 25.83
C LEU A 166 -3.07 -6.79 27.33
N GLY A 167 -3.39 -5.68 28.01
CA GLY A 167 -3.12 -5.49 29.44
C GLY A 167 -1.88 -4.66 29.77
N GLY A 168 -1.23 -4.04 28.78
CA GLY A 168 -0.14 -3.07 28.98
C GLY A 168 1.27 -3.66 29.00
N GLY A 169 1.41 -4.96 28.71
CA GLY A 169 2.69 -5.67 28.61
C GLY A 169 2.62 -6.84 27.63
N GLU A 170 3.78 -7.30 27.18
CA GLU A 170 3.91 -8.46 26.29
C GLU A 170 3.32 -9.72 26.94
N ARG A 171 2.42 -10.39 26.20
CA ARG A 171 1.63 -11.53 26.66
C ARG A 171 1.53 -12.60 25.57
N ILE A 172 1.48 -13.86 25.98
CA ILE A 172 1.07 -15.01 25.16
C ILE A 172 -0.36 -15.38 25.54
N SER A 173 -1.22 -15.64 24.56
CA SER A 173 -2.56 -16.18 24.78
C SER A 173 -2.73 -17.49 24.02
N LEU A 174 -3.19 -18.52 24.72
CA LEU A 174 -3.46 -19.86 24.18
C LEU A 174 -4.93 -20.19 24.39
N TRP A 175 -5.59 -20.70 23.34
CA TRP A 175 -6.98 -21.13 23.34
C TRP A 175 -7.06 -22.63 23.10
N ASP A 176 -7.97 -23.32 23.79
CA ASP A 176 -8.35 -24.70 23.48
C ASP A 176 -9.71 -24.78 22.75
N ARG A 177 -10.08 -25.99 22.31
CA ARG A 177 -11.34 -26.25 21.58
C ARG A 177 -12.61 -25.96 22.36
N ASP A 178 -12.54 -26.03 23.69
CA ASP A 178 -13.66 -25.72 24.58
C ASP A 178 -13.76 -24.20 24.83
N GLY A 179 -12.84 -23.41 24.25
CA GLY A 179 -12.72 -21.98 24.41
C GLY A 179 -12.10 -21.57 25.74
N ASN A 180 -11.43 -22.46 26.49
CA ASN A 180 -10.67 -22.03 27.66
C ASN A 180 -9.41 -21.30 27.19
N VAL A 181 -9.02 -20.28 27.95
CA VAL A 181 -7.89 -19.43 27.59
C VAL A 181 -6.86 -19.46 28.70
N LYS A 182 -5.60 -19.65 28.31
CA LYS A 182 -4.45 -19.55 29.20
C LYS A 182 -3.52 -18.46 28.73
N VAL A 183 -3.03 -17.66 29.68
CA VAL A 183 -2.24 -16.48 29.38
C VAL A 183 -0.97 -16.47 30.21
N SER A 184 0.10 -15.94 29.65
CA SER A 184 1.36 -15.72 30.36
C SER A 184 1.85 -14.32 30.01
N GLU A 185 2.05 -13.49 31.02
CA GLU A 185 2.53 -12.12 30.86
C GLU A 185 4.03 -12.00 31.13
N ARG A 186 4.60 -10.85 30.76
CA ARG A 186 6.02 -10.52 30.99
C ARG A 186 6.42 -10.71 32.45
N GLY A 187 7.39 -11.61 32.67
CA GLY A 187 7.97 -11.90 33.99
C GLY A 187 7.28 -13.02 34.75
N GLU A 188 6.18 -13.57 34.21
CA GLU A 188 5.56 -14.77 34.73
C GLU A 188 6.32 -16.02 34.26
N SER A 189 6.43 -17.00 35.15
CA SER A 189 7.02 -18.30 34.83
C SER A 189 5.97 -19.38 34.67
N VAL A 190 4.68 -19.04 34.57
CA VAL A 190 3.56 -19.98 34.48
C VAL A 190 2.43 -19.37 33.65
N PHE A 191 1.62 -20.21 33.00
CA PHE A 191 0.37 -19.78 32.39
C PHE A 191 -0.74 -19.79 33.43
N ARG A 192 -1.52 -18.70 33.50
CA ARG A 192 -2.72 -18.57 34.33
C ARG A 192 -3.98 -18.75 33.49
N ASN A 193 -5.05 -19.28 34.09
CA ASN A 193 -6.37 -19.27 33.46
C ASN A 193 -6.86 -17.83 33.26
N TYR A 194 -7.34 -17.54 32.06
CA TYR A 194 -7.99 -16.28 31.69
C TYR A 194 -9.49 -16.53 31.58
N GLU A 195 -10.17 -16.37 32.72
CA GLU A 195 -11.55 -16.78 32.94
C GLU A 195 -12.33 -15.75 33.78
N GLY A 196 -13.61 -16.01 34.00
CA GLY A 196 -14.39 -15.28 34.99
C GLY A 196 -14.84 -13.89 34.53
N GLU A 197 -14.68 -12.89 35.40
CA GLU A 197 -15.14 -11.52 35.16
C GLU A 197 -14.20 -10.76 34.21
N GLU A 198 -12.88 -10.98 34.30
CA GLU A 198 -11.85 -10.38 33.44
C GLU A 198 -12.14 -10.67 31.95
N ARG A 199 -12.35 -11.95 31.62
CA ARG A 199 -12.69 -12.38 30.26
C ARG A 199 -14.04 -11.86 29.77
N ARG A 200 -15.05 -11.82 30.64
CA ARG A 200 -16.38 -11.29 30.28
C ARG A 200 -16.38 -9.78 30.09
N SER A 201 -15.64 -9.03 30.90
CA SER A 201 -15.51 -7.58 30.75
C SER A 201 -14.83 -7.20 29.43
N GLN A 202 -13.96 -8.07 28.91
CA GLN A 202 -13.26 -7.88 27.65
C GLN A 202 -14.02 -8.43 26.44
N GLY A 203 -15.33 -8.70 26.55
CA GLY A 203 -16.16 -9.12 25.43
C GLY A 203 -16.00 -10.58 25.00
N LEU A 204 -15.11 -11.34 25.64
CA LEU A 204 -14.80 -12.73 25.28
C LEU A 204 -15.62 -13.76 26.08
N GLY A 205 -16.73 -13.34 26.70
CA GLY A 205 -17.60 -14.22 27.47
C GLY A 205 -18.31 -15.24 26.57
N GLY A 206 -17.86 -16.50 26.60
CA GLY A 206 -18.46 -17.59 25.81
C GLY A 206 -17.95 -17.70 24.36
N VAL A 207 -17.05 -16.80 23.94
CA VAL A 207 -16.35 -16.88 22.65
C VAL A 207 -15.42 -18.09 22.63
N ARG A 208 -15.37 -18.82 21.51
CA ARG A 208 -14.40 -19.90 21.26
C ARG A 208 -13.58 -19.51 20.03
N ALA A 209 -12.46 -18.81 20.26
CA ALA A 209 -11.58 -18.43 19.16
C ALA A 209 -10.78 -19.65 18.68
N VAL A 210 -10.81 -19.87 17.37
CA VAL A 210 -10.14 -21.00 16.70
C VAL A 210 -9.02 -20.56 15.77
N GLU A 211 -9.04 -19.30 15.33
CA GLU A 211 -7.93 -18.68 14.60
C GLU A 211 -7.80 -17.20 15.01
N GLY A 212 -6.64 -16.60 14.80
CA GLY A 212 -6.40 -15.20 15.08
C GLY A 212 -4.94 -14.81 15.02
N TYR A 213 -4.70 -13.51 14.87
CA TYR A 213 -3.37 -12.95 14.79
C TYR A 213 -3.29 -11.64 15.56
N TYR A 214 -2.07 -11.17 15.73
CA TYR A 214 -1.78 -9.86 16.31
C TYR A 214 -1.15 -8.96 15.25
N HIS A 215 -1.86 -7.87 14.93
CA HIS A 215 -1.43 -6.86 13.99
C HIS A 215 -0.36 -5.99 14.63
N LEU A 216 0.91 -6.36 14.43
CA LEU A 216 2.04 -5.75 15.14
C LEU A 216 2.13 -4.23 14.95
N ARG A 217 1.80 -3.73 13.74
CA ARG A 217 1.87 -2.30 13.39
C ARG A 217 0.81 -1.48 14.13
N ASP A 218 -0.39 -2.02 14.24
CA ASP A 218 -1.55 -1.26 14.77
C ASP A 218 -1.84 -1.63 16.23
N ASP A 219 -1.09 -2.58 16.79
CA ASP A 219 -1.26 -3.10 18.15
C ASP A 219 -2.68 -3.64 18.38
N ILE A 220 -3.23 -4.37 17.41
CA ILE A 220 -4.61 -4.89 17.45
C ILE A 220 -4.61 -6.40 17.39
N VAL A 221 -5.46 -7.05 18.21
CA VAL A 221 -5.71 -8.49 18.13
C VAL A 221 -6.98 -8.74 17.32
N PHE A 222 -6.91 -9.66 16.38
CA PHE A 222 -8.04 -10.18 15.63
C PHE A 222 -8.24 -11.66 15.93
N LEU A 223 -9.49 -12.08 16.12
CA LEU A 223 -9.86 -13.46 16.42
C LEU A 223 -11.03 -13.88 15.54
N TRP A 224 -11.01 -15.10 15.03
CA TRP A 224 -12.18 -15.76 14.47
C TRP A 224 -12.71 -16.76 15.49
N ASP A 225 -14.00 -16.65 15.77
CA ASP A 225 -14.71 -17.67 16.53
C ASP A 225 -15.09 -18.87 15.65
N ASP A 226 -15.47 -19.98 16.30
CA ASP A 226 -15.83 -21.21 15.61
C ASP A 226 -17.18 -21.16 14.87
N ASP A 227 -17.93 -20.07 15.01
CA ASP A 227 -19.13 -19.78 14.24
C ASP A 227 -18.83 -18.93 12.98
N GLY A 228 -17.56 -18.53 12.77
CA GLY A 228 -17.11 -17.72 11.63
C GLY A 228 -17.16 -16.22 11.85
N GLY A 229 -17.51 -15.76 13.06
CA GLY A 229 -17.51 -14.35 13.44
C GLY A 229 -16.09 -13.84 13.70
N MET A 230 -15.74 -12.70 13.09
CA MET A 230 -14.47 -12.03 13.36
C MET A 230 -14.64 -11.01 14.48
N LEU A 231 -13.68 -11.00 15.39
CA LEU A 231 -13.61 -10.11 16.54
C LEU A 231 -12.33 -9.29 16.45
N LYS A 232 -12.43 -7.99 16.75
CA LYS A 232 -11.30 -7.07 16.82
C LYS A 232 -11.19 -6.52 18.24
N TRP A 233 -9.97 -6.42 18.77
CA TRP A 233 -9.72 -5.71 20.01
C TRP A 233 -9.92 -4.21 19.81
N ASP A 234 -10.81 -3.64 20.61
CA ASP A 234 -11.07 -2.21 20.65
C ASP A 234 -10.42 -1.62 21.91
N TRP A 235 -9.46 -0.71 21.70
CA TRP A 235 -8.72 -0.07 22.78
C TRP A 235 -9.56 0.95 23.55
N ASP A 236 -10.54 1.57 22.92
CA ASP A 236 -11.40 2.59 23.52
C ASP A 236 -12.48 1.94 24.37
N GLU A 237 -13.08 0.86 23.87
CA GLU A 237 -14.06 0.09 24.63
C GLU A 237 -13.41 -0.87 25.64
N GLY A 238 -12.11 -1.16 25.48
CA GLY A 238 -11.36 -2.08 26.33
C GLY A 238 -11.87 -3.52 26.25
N LYS A 239 -12.44 -3.91 25.11
CA LYS A 239 -13.05 -5.23 24.87
C LYS A 239 -12.99 -5.60 23.38
N PHE A 240 -13.27 -6.86 23.07
CA PHE A 240 -13.47 -7.31 21.70
C PHE A 240 -14.85 -6.91 21.17
N VAL A 241 -14.88 -6.44 19.93
CA VAL A 241 -16.10 -6.10 19.17
C VAL A 241 -16.18 -6.98 17.92
N VAL A 242 -17.40 -7.31 17.50
CA VAL A 242 -17.65 -8.07 16.26
C VAL A 242 -17.41 -7.14 15.07
N VAL A 243 -16.67 -7.64 14.09
CA VAL A 243 -16.36 -6.97 12.84
C VAL A 243 -16.63 -7.92 11.68
N GLU A 244 -16.92 -7.38 10.50
CA GLU A 244 -17.13 -8.18 9.29
C GLU A 244 -15.97 -7.93 8.32
N PRO A 245 -15.19 -8.96 7.96
CA PRO A 245 -14.16 -8.81 6.95
C PRO A 245 -14.79 -8.74 5.55
N ILE A 246 -14.26 -7.85 4.71
CA ILE A 246 -14.63 -7.68 3.30
C ILE A 246 -13.70 -8.55 2.45
N GLY A 247 -14.25 -9.29 1.49
CA GLY A 247 -13.47 -10.06 0.51
C GLY A 247 -13.10 -11.49 0.92
N ILE A 248 -13.41 -11.90 2.15
CA ILE A 248 -13.29 -13.28 2.64
C ILE A 248 -14.53 -13.66 3.46
N LEU A 249 -14.87 -14.95 3.52
CA LEU A 249 -16.02 -15.45 4.29
C LEU A 249 -15.65 -16.70 5.08
N GLY A 250 -15.96 -16.70 6.37
CA GLY A 250 -15.73 -17.83 7.27
C GLY A 250 -14.42 -17.72 8.06
N VAL A 251 -14.09 -18.81 8.77
CA VAL A 251 -12.85 -18.94 9.52
C VAL A 251 -11.73 -19.32 8.54
N PRO A 252 -10.63 -18.55 8.47
CA PRO A 252 -9.48 -18.97 7.67
C PRO A 252 -8.79 -20.18 8.30
N ASP A 253 -8.18 -21.03 7.48
CA ASP A 253 -7.38 -22.17 7.93
C ASP A 253 -6.08 -21.72 8.59
N VAL A 254 -5.57 -20.56 8.17
CA VAL A 254 -4.40 -19.90 8.73
C VAL A 254 -4.57 -18.39 8.72
N ALA A 255 -4.18 -17.73 9.81
CA ALA A 255 -4.02 -16.26 9.83
C ALA A 255 -2.71 -15.83 10.51
N TYR A 256 -1.94 -14.95 9.87
CA TYR A 256 -0.76 -14.35 10.49
C TYR A 256 -0.50 -12.93 9.97
N TYR A 257 0.31 -12.18 10.72
CA TYR A 257 0.79 -10.87 10.29
C TYR A 257 2.22 -11.00 9.73
N ASP A 258 2.38 -10.66 8.45
CA ASP A 258 3.67 -10.54 7.78
C ASP A 258 4.29 -9.17 8.09
N GLY A 259 5.34 -9.19 8.91
CA GLY A 259 6.00 -7.98 9.36
C GLY A 259 6.92 -7.33 8.33
N GLU A 260 7.38 -8.09 7.33
CA GLU A 260 8.22 -7.55 6.25
C GLU A 260 7.35 -6.79 5.25
N GLU A 261 6.24 -7.41 4.81
CA GLU A 261 5.29 -6.80 3.87
C GLU A 261 4.30 -5.83 4.55
N ARG A 262 4.22 -5.87 5.89
CA ARG A 262 3.28 -5.09 6.71
C ARG A 262 1.81 -5.35 6.37
N GLU A 263 1.50 -6.61 6.13
CA GLU A 263 0.18 -7.07 5.73
C GLU A 263 -0.24 -8.28 6.56
N VAL A 264 -1.54 -8.40 6.79
CA VAL A 264 -2.18 -9.62 7.28
C VAL A 264 -2.32 -10.57 6.11
N VAL A 265 -1.99 -11.83 6.35
CA VAL A 265 -2.19 -12.91 5.39
C VAL A 265 -3.14 -13.92 6.01
N VAL A 266 -4.18 -14.28 5.26
CA VAL A 266 -5.10 -15.37 5.61
C VAL A 266 -5.18 -16.39 4.49
N TRP A 267 -5.39 -17.64 4.86
CA TRP A 267 -5.50 -18.75 3.91
C TRP A 267 -6.85 -19.46 4.03
N PHE A 268 -7.40 -19.82 2.87
CA PHE A 268 -8.57 -20.69 2.74
C PHE A 268 -8.23 -21.82 1.76
N GLY A 269 -7.94 -23.01 2.29
CA GLY A 269 -7.23 -24.06 1.59
C GLY A 269 -5.91 -23.53 1.06
N ASN A 270 -5.68 -23.70 -0.24
CA ASN A 270 -4.47 -23.21 -0.92
C ASN A 270 -4.57 -21.75 -1.42
N ARG A 271 -5.64 -21.02 -1.11
CA ARG A 271 -5.82 -19.62 -1.56
C ARG A 271 -5.38 -18.63 -0.50
N GLU A 272 -4.54 -17.69 -0.92
CA GLU A 272 -3.98 -16.64 -0.09
C GLU A 272 -4.74 -15.32 -0.28
N TYR A 273 -5.07 -14.65 0.82
CA TYR A 273 -5.66 -13.31 0.81
C TYR A 273 -4.83 -12.39 1.70
N ARG A 274 -4.66 -11.14 1.27
CA ARG A 274 -3.89 -10.12 2.00
C ARG A 274 -4.72 -8.90 2.37
N SER A 275 -4.40 -8.31 3.52
CA SER A 275 -5.02 -7.08 4.01
C SER A 275 -4.03 -6.20 4.76
N ARG A 276 -4.01 -4.89 4.48
CA ARG A 276 -3.19 -3.92 5.24
C ARG A 276 -3.79 -3.50 6.57
N ASN A 277 -5.12 -3.57 6.70
CA ASN A 277 -5.87 -3.10 7.88
C ASN A 277 -6.51 -4.26 8.67
N GLY A 278 -6.42 -5.48 8.15
CA GLY A 278 -7.01 -6.67 8.76
C GLY A 278 -8.53 -6.81 8.58
N LEU A 279 -9.16 -5.97 7.76
CA LEU A 279 -10.60 -5.99 7.51
C LEU A 279 -10.95 -6.11 6.03
N GLY A 280 -10.19 -5.46 5.13
CA GLY A 280 -10.38 -5.59 3.68
C GLY A 280 -9.35 -6.55 3.08
N PHE A 281 -9.80 -7.73 2.67
CA PHE A 281 -8.94 -8.79 2.14
C PHE A 281 -9.09 -8.91 0.63
N LYS A 282 -7.94 -8.96 -0.06
CA LYS A 282 -7.86 -9.16 -1.52
C LYS A 282 -7.17 -10.49 -1.77
N GLU A 283 -7.74 -11.31 -2.63
CA GLU A 283 -7.10 -12.55 -3.07
C GLU A 283 -5.81 -12.22 -3.83
N VAL A 284 -4.74 -12.95 -3.54
CA VAL A 284 -3.45 -12.75 -4.20
C VAL A 284 -3.41 -13.59 -5.48
N VAL A 285 -3.55 -12.92 -6.63
CA VAL A 285 -3.42 -13.57 -7.94
C VAL A 285 -1.96 -13.53 -8.39
N ARG A 286 -1.25 -14.67 -8.34
CA ARG A 286 0.10 -14.84 -8.91
C ARG A 286 0.16 -16.09 -9.81
N VAL A 287 0.99 -16.01 -10.85
CA VAL A 287 1.11 -16.99 -11.94
C VAL A 287 2.42 -17.77 -11.79
N VAL A 288 2.39 -19.11 -11.75
CA VAL A 288 3.62 -19.93 -11.77
C VAL A 288 3.44 -21.27 -12.52
N ASP A 289 4.48 -21.64 -13.28
CA ASP A 289 4.69 -22.88 -14.06
C ASP A 289 4.68 -24.18 -13.20
N GLU A 290 4.07 -25.25 -13.74
CA GLU A 290 3.67 -26.53 -13.11
C GLU A 290 4.78 -27.52 -12.65
N GLY A 291 4.49 -28.32 -11.59
CA GLY A 291 5.13 -29.63 -11.36
C GLY A 291 4.76 -30.45 -10.09
N ASP A 292 3.76 -31.36 -10.23
CA ASP A 292 3.45 -32.66 -9.56
C ASP A 292 3.24 -32.87 -8.02
N VAL A 293 2.17 -33.62 -7.69
CA VAL A 293 1.51 -33.90 -6.37
C VAL A 293 1.47 -35.41 -6.00
N GLY A 294 1.35 -35.80 -4.70
CA GLY A 294 0.98 -37.18 -4.26
C GLY A 294 0.56 -37.40 -2.77
N GLU A 295 -0.49 -38.23 -2.55
CA GLU A 295 -1.41 -38.47 -1.38
C GLU A 295 -0.97 -39.47 -0.24
N ASP A 296 -1.58 -39.42 0.98
CA ASP A 296 -2.30 -40.55 1.70
C ASP A 296 -2.97 -40.19 3.11
N GLY A 297 -4.15 -40.78 3.47
CA GLY A 297 -5.07 -40.47 4.63
C GLY A 297 -4.94 -41.29 5.97
N GLY A 298 -5.86 -41.38 6.98
CA GLY A 298 -7.24 -40.92 7.32
C GLY A 298 -7.68 -41.31 8.79
N ASP A 299 -8.99 -41.28 9.19
CA ASP A 299 -9.68 -42.06 10.30
C ASP A 299 -11.22 -41.72 10.50
N GLY A 300 -12.15 -42.71 10.63
CA GLY A 300 -13.30 -42.58 11.58
C GLY A 300 -14.78 -42.99 11.29
N GLU A 301 -15.35 -42.97 10.07
CA GLU A 301 -16.81 -43.19 9.82
C GLU A 301 -17.11 -44.38 8.86
N ALA A 302 -18.28 -45.04 9.02
CA ALA A 302 -18.72 -46.14 8.15
C ALA A 302 -18.97 -45.69 6.69
N ILE A 303 -19.55 -44.50 6.54
CA ILE A 303 -19.55 -43.73 5.30
C ILE A 303 -19.04 -42.34 5.68
N PHE A 304 -17.92 -41.93 5.10
CA PHE A 304 -17.50 -40.53 5.07
C PHE A 304 -18.25 -39.87 3.91
N LEU A 305 -18.86 -38.72 4.20
CA LEU A 305 -19.55 -37.89 3.22
C LEU A 305 -19.40 -36.45 3.67
N GLU A 306 -18.81 -35.65 2.79
CA GLU A 306 -18.72 -34.20 2.87
C GLU A 306 -19.07 -33.61 1.51
N ALA A 307 -19.59 -32.39 1.49
CA ALA A 307 -19.91 -31.68 0.28
C ALA A 307 -19.85 -30.19 0.56
N ASN A 308 -19.34 -29.43 -0.40
CA ASN A 308 -19.29 -27.99 -0.37
C ASN A 308 -19.68 -27.45 -1.74
N VAL A 309 -20.23 -26.24 -1.76
CA VAL A 309 -20.40 -25.47 -2.99
C VAL A 309 -19.00 -25.05 -3.46
N VAL A 310 -18.62 -25.47 -4.66
CA VAL A 310 -17.31 -25.14 -5.24
C VAL A 310 -17.38 -24.01 -6.25
N ASP A 311 -18.55 -23.79 -6.85
CA ASP A 311 -18.76 -22.74 -7.84
C ASP A 311 -20.26 -22.43 -7.98
N VAL A 312 -20.57 -21.18 -8.30
CA VAL A 312 -21.93 -20.68 -8.55
C VAL A 312 -21.91 -19.82 -9.81
N ASP A 313 -22.48 -20.33 -10.90
CA ASP A 313 -22.66 -19.62 -12.16
C ASP A 313 -24.15 -19.25 -12.32
N GLY A 314 -24.48 -18.00 -11.97
CA GLY A 314 -25.84 -17.50 -11.93
C GLY A 314 -26.71 -18.21 -10.90
N LEU A 315 -27.67 -19.02 -11.36
CA LEU A 315 -28.51 -19.88 -10.50
C LEU A 315 -28.05 -21.34 -10.47
N THR A 316 -26.97 -21.66 -11.19
CA THR A 316 -26.41 -23.01 -11.25
C THR A 316 -25.32 -23.16 -10.21
N VAL A 317 -25.52 -24.08 -9.29
CA VAL A 317 -24.59 -24.41 -8.23
C VAL A 317 -23.87 -25.68 -8.60
N ASN A 318 -22.54 -25.65 -8.55
CA ASN A 318 -21.70 -26.82 -8.65
C ASN A 318 -21.23 -27.17 -7.23
N ALA A 319 -21.58 -28.37 -6.76
CA ALA A 319 -21.18 -28.88 -5.47
C ALA A 319 -20.22 -30.05 -5.65
N ASN A 320 -19.08 -29.99 -4.98
CA ASN A 320 -18.08 -31.05 -4.95
C ASN A 320 -17.94 -31.59 -3.53
N GLY A 321 -17.26 -32.71 -3.37
CA GLY A 321 -17.11 -33.33 -2.07
C GLY A 321 -16.45 -34.68 -2.16
N GLY A 322 -16.19 -35.26 -0.99
CA GLY A 322 -15.67 -36.59 -0.84
C GLY A 322 -16.74 -37.55 -0.36
N VAL A 323 -16.77 -38.74 -0.94
CA VAL A 323 -17.55 -39.86 -0.41
C VAL A 323 -16.68 -41.10 -0.35
N GLY A 324 -16.81 -41.85 0.74
CA GLY A 324 -16.10 -43.10 0.93
C GLY A 324 -16.78 -43.94 1.99
N SER A 325 -16.55 -45.24 1.97
CA SER A 325 -17.05 -46.13 3.01
C SER A 325 -15.93 -47.03 3.51
N THR A 326 -15.91 -47.24 4.83
CA THR A 326 -14.98 -48.17 5.48
C THR A 326 -15.58 -49.57 5.62
N GLU A 327 -16.89 -49.71 5.38
CA GLU A 327 -17.63 -50.96 5.59
C GLU A 327 -18.16 -51.57 4.29
N GLY A 328 -18.43 -50.78 3.23
CA GLY A 328 -18.94 -51.25 1.92
C GLY A 328 -18.46 -50.40 0.73
N GLU A 329 -19.04 -50.60 -0.45
CA GLU A 329 -18.82 -49.71 -1.62
C GLU A 329 -19.97 -48.70 -1.73
N ILE A 330 -19.67 -47.43 -1.96
CA ILE A 330 -20.70 -46.40 -2.19
C ILE A 330 -21.44 -46.72 -3.48
N THR A 331 -22.74 -46.96 -3.38
CA THR A 331 -23.58 -47.33 -4.52
C THR A 331 -24.31 -46.15 -5.13
N LYS A 332 -24.64 -45.12 -4.32
CA LYS A 332 -25.25 -43.88 -4.81
C LYS A 332 -25.11 -42.71 -3.84
N ILE A 333 -25.19 -41.50 -4.39
CA ILE A 333 -25.42 -40.24 -3.66
C ILE A 333 -26.72 -39.62 -4.19
N GLU A 334 -27.69 -39.45 -3.29
CA GLU A 334 -28.96 -38.78 -3.55
C GLU A 334 -28.89 -37.33 -3.05
N TRP A 335 -29.37 -36.40 -3.87
CA TRP A 335 -29.41 -34.97 -3.61
C TRP A 335 -30.86 -34.51 -3.54
N ASP A 336 -31.23 -33.83 -2.46
CA ASP A 336 -32.46 -33.05 -2.35
C ASP A 336 -32.02 -31.59 -2.22
N TRP A 337 -32.14 -30.80 -3.29
CA TRP A 337 -31.56 -29.45 -3.35
C TRP A 337 -32.30 -28.40 -2.51
N GLY A 338 -33.35 -28.80 -1.78
CA GLY A 338 -34.08 -27.90 -0.89
C GLY A 338 -35.09 -26.98 -1.60
N ASP A 339 -35.16 -27.02 -2.94
CA ASP A 339 -36.18 -26.33 -3.76
C ASP A 339 -37.34 -27.27 -4.18
N GLY A 340 -37.31 -28.52 -3.69
CA GLY A 340 -38.27 -29.57 -3.99
C GLY A 340 -37.87 -30.48 -5.15
N SER A 341 -36.71 -30.25 -5.77
CA SER A 341 -36.09 -31.19 -6.71
C SER A 341 -35.21 -32.21 -5.98
N VAL A 342 -35.21 -33.44 -6.50
CA VAL A 342 -34.38 -34.56 -6.01
C VAL A 342 -33.80 -35.30 -7.20
N ASP A 343 -32.50 -35.59 -7.13
CA ASP A 343 -31.70 -36.22 -8.17
C ASP A 343 -30.60 -37.11 -7.56
N GLU A 344 -29.92 -37.88 -8.41
CA GLU A 344 -28.89 -38.83 -7.99
C GLU A 344 -27.66 -38.67 -8.89
N SER A 345 -26.55 -38.24 -8.30
CA SER A 345 -25.27 -38.05 -8.99
C SER A 345 -24.11 -38.11 -8.01
N PHE A 346 -22.99 -38.72 -8.42
CA PHE A 346 -21.72 -38.58 -7.70
C PHE A 346 -21.10 -37.19 -7.94
N PHE A 347 -20.14 -36.80 -7.10
CA PHE A 347 -19.43 -35.53 -7.25
C PHE A 347 -18.60 -35.47 -8.54
N VAL A 348 -18.46 -34.32 -9.20
CA VAL A 348 -19.15 -33.03 -8.93
C VAL A 348 -20.62 -33.11 -9.34
N ALA A 349 -21.52 -32.63 -8.47
CA ALA A 349 -22.95 -32.53 -8.74
C ALA A 349 -23.32 -31.08 -9.10
N SER A 350 -24.29 -30.89 -10.00
CA SER A 350 -24.68 -29.57 -10.47
C SER A 350 -26.20 -29.43 -10.48
N HIS A 351 -26.71 -28.31 -9.97
CA HIS A 351 -28.14 -28.03 -9.96
C HIS A 351 -28.44 -26.56 -10.21
N THR A 352 -29.45 -26.30 -11.05
CA THR A 352 -29.88 -24.95 -11.38
C THR A 352 -31.20 -24.64 -10.68
N TYR A 353 -31.15 -23.67 -9.76
CA TYR A 353 -32.31 -23.19 -9.04
C TYR A 353 -33.17 -22.29 -9.92
N SER A 354 -34.48 -22.26 -9.65
CA SER A 354 -35.41 -21.40 -10.38
C SER A 354 -35.50 -19.97 -9.83
N LYS A 355 -34.97 -19.71 -8.63
CA LYS A 355 -34.99 -18.42 -7.92
C LYS A 355 -33.76 -18.26 -7.04
N LYS A 356 -33.38 -17.00 -6.76
CA LYS A 356 -32.38 -16.62 -5.76
C LYS A 356 -33.03 -16.73 -4.37
N ALA A 357 -32.43 -17.49 -3.46
CA ALA A 357 -32.84 -17.68 -2.07
C ALA A 357 -31.78 -18.50 -1.33
N ASP A 358 -31.96 -18.61 -0.01
CA ASP A 358 -31.26 -19.62 0.77
C ASP A 358 -31.99 -20.97 0.65
N TYR A 359 -31.24 -22.00 0.32
CA TYR A 359 -31.69 -23.38 0.20
C TYR A 359 -30.90 -24.28 1.14
N ASP A 360 -31.59 -25.16 1.86
CA ASP A 360 -30.97 -26.21 2.65
C ASP A 360 -31.00 -27.51 1.83
N ALA A 361 -29.94 -27.78 1.08
CA ALA A 361 -29.81 -29.03 0.35
C ALA A 361 -29.44 -30.18 1.30
N LYS A 362 -29.93 -31.39 1.02
CA LYS A 362 -29.62 -32.62 1.74
C LYS A 362 -28.98 -33.62 0.81
N ILE A 363 -27.90 -34.21 1.29
CA ILE A 363 -27.10 -35.12 0.49
C ILE A 363 -27.01 -36.42 1.26
N THR A 364 -27.47 -37.51 0.66
CA THR A 364 -27.48 -38.82 1.29
C THR A 364 -26.68 -39.82 0.46
N ALA A 365 -25.56 -40.29 0.99
CA ALA A 365 -24.79 -41.38 0.40
C ALA A 365 -25.24 -42.73 0.96
N TYR A 366 -25.21 -43.76 0.13
CA TYR A 366 -25.58 -45.14 0.47
C TYR A 366 -24.48 -46.10 0.06
N ASP A 367 -24.20 -47.11 0.87
CA ASP A 367 -23.32 -48.24 0.50
C ASP A 367 -24.12 -49.49 0.09
N ASP A 368 -23.43 -50.50 -0.42
CA ASP A 368 -24.00 -51.79 -0.83
C ASP A 368 -24.44 -52.70 0.33
N GLN A 369 -24.12 -52.32 1.57
CA GLN A 369 -24.53 -53.02 2.79
C GLN A 369 -25.79 -52.43 3.42
N GLY A 370 -26.31 -51.34 2.84
CA GLY A 370 -27.53 -50.68 3.27
C GLY A 370 -27.31 -49.63 4.36
N ASN A 371 -26.06 -49.23 4.61
CA ASN A 371 -25.77 -48.06 5.43
C ASN A 371 -25.99 -46.79 4.61
N SER A 372 -26.27 -45.69 5.32
CA SER A 372 -26.42 -44.38 4.68
C SER A 372 -25.96 -43.26 5.61
N LYS A 373 -25.34 -42.22 5.05
CA LYS A 373 -25.02 -40.97 5.76
C LYS A 373 -25.67 -39.79 5.05
N THR A 374 -26.31 -38.92 5.83
CA THR A 374 -26.92 -37.67 5.32
C THR A 374 -26.21 -36.47 5.92
N ILE A 375 -25.90 -35.48 5.08
CA ILE A 375 -25.42 -34.16 5.48
C ILE A 375 -26.36 -33.08 4.93
N ASN A 376 -26.37 -31.91 5.56
CA ASN A 376 -27.04 -30.73 5.01
C ASN A 376 -25.97 -29.80 4.42
N LEU A 377 -26.22 -29.28 3.23
CA LEU A 377 -25.40 -28.28 2.56
C LEU A 377 -26.24 -27.01 2.43
N LYS A 378 -25.80 -25.93 3.09
CA LYS A 378 -26.42 -24.62 2.93
C LYS A 378 -25.98 -24.01 1.61
N ILE A 379 -26.93 -23.68 0.77
CA ILE A 379 -26.72 -23.05 -0.52
C ILE A 379 -27.36 -21.67 -0.45
N ARG A 380 -26.53 -20.63 -0.38
CA ARG A 380 -27.01 -19.25 -0.46
C ARG A 380 -26.85 -18.76 -1.88
N LEU A 381 -27.96 -18.68 -2.60
CA LEU A 381 -28.02 -17.92 -3.84
C LEU A 381 -28.48 -16.51 -3.49
N LEU A 382 -27.51 -15.72 -3.04
CA LEU A 382 -27.67 -14.27 -2.96
C LEU A 382 -27.78 -13.73 -4.39
N PRO A 383 -28.40 -12.57 -4.62
CA PRO A 383 -28.06 -11.83 -5.81
C PRO A 383 -26.56 -11.59 -5.81
N VAL A 384 -25.84 -12.25 -6.73
CA VAL A 384 -24.65 -11.64 -7.30
C VAL A 384 -25.14 -10.28 -7.75
N GLN A 385 -24.69 -9.25 -7.06
CA GLN A 385 -24.92 -7.88 -7.42
C GLN A 385 -24.03 -7.68 -8.64
N ASP A 386 -24.64 -7.72 -9.81
CA ASP A 386 -23.90 -7.76 -11.06
C ASP A 386 -23.28 -6.36 -11.24
N ILE A 387 -21.93 -6.28 -11.20
CA ILE A 387 -21.26 -5.05 -11.60
C ILE A 387 -21.67 -4.80 -13.04
N SER A 388 -22.43 -3.74 -13.20
CA SER A 388 -23.14 -3.41 -14.42
C SER A 388 -22.30 -2.51 -15.31
N ILE A 389 -21.47 -1.64 -14.70
CA ILE A 389 -20.54 -0.73 -15.39
C ILE A 389 -19.31 -0.54 -14.49
N GLU A 390 -18.11 -0.65 -15.06
CA GLU A 390 -16.83 -0.52 -14.35
C GLU A 390 -15.98 0.60 -14.98
N GLY A 391 -15.44 1.47 -14.13
CA GLY A 391 -14.40 2.46 -14.43
C GLY A 391 -13.04 2.08 -13.78
N GLU A 392 -12.08 2.98 -13.80
CA GLU A 392 -10.75 2.78 -13.19
C GLU A 392 -10.82 2.83 -11.65
N TYR A 393 -11.57 3.79 -11.10
CA TYR A 393 -11.70 4.05 -9.67
C TYR A 393 -13.12 3.92 -9.13
N VAL A 394 -14.11 3.86 -10.03
CA VAL A 394 -15.54 3.81 -9.71
C VAL A 394 -16.22 2.60 -10.35
N SER A 395 -17.26 2.03 -9.71
CA SER A 395 -18.07 0.95 -10.31
C SER A 395 -19.55 1.06 -9.92
N PHE A 396 -20.45 0.71 -10.83
CA PHE A 396 -21.89 0.64 -10.56
C PHE A 396 -22.37 -0.78 -10.39
N ILE A 397 -23.14 -0.99 -9.34
CA ILE A 397 -23.81 -2.24 -9.01
C ILE A 397 -25.29 -2.11 -9.39
N ASP A 398 -25.77 -3.02 -10.24
CA ASP A 398 -27.16 -3.07 -10.70
C ASP A 398 -27.67 -1.74 -11.32
N PHE A 399 -26.88 -1.14 -12.23
CA PHE A 399 -27.20 0.12 -12.92
C PHE A 399 -28.55 0.05 -13.67
N PRO A 400 -29.56 0.86 -13.32
CA PRO A 400 -30.88 0.77 -13.95
C PRO A 400 -30.86 1.22 -15.42
N GLU A 401 -31.55 0.50 -16.30
CA GLU A 401 -31.67 0.88 -17.72
C GLU A 401 -32.35 2.25 -17.92
N ASP A 402 -33.20 2.66 -16.97
CA ASP A 402 -33.92 3.94 -16.96
C ASP A 402 -33.37 4.92 -15.92
N TYR A 403 -32.12 4.70 -15.47
CA TYR A 403 -31.51 5.48 -14.39
C TYR A 403 -31.48 6.98 -14.71
N PHE A 404 -31.21 7.33 -15.97
CA PHE A 404 -31.31 8.68 -16.47
C PHE A 404 -32.53 8.82 -17.39
N ASP A 405 -33.58 9.51 -16.94
CA ASP A 405 -34.73 9.79 -17.80
C ASP A 405 -34.37 10.89 -18.81
N GLY A 406 -34.01 10.48 -20.03
CA GLY A 406 -33.74 11.38 -21.15
C GLY A 406 -32.32 11.96 -21.22
N SER A 407 -31.33 11.36 -20.56
CA SER A 407 -29.92 11.75 -20.72
C SER A 407 -29.39 11.46 -22.13
N GLU A 408 -28.54 12.35 -22.64
CA GLU A 408 -27.77 12.16 -23.87
C GLU A 408 -26.38 11.52 -23.64
N ILE A 409 -26.00 11.28 -22.37
CA ILE A 409 -24.71 10.70 -21.97
C ILE A 409 -24.82 9.19 -21.82
N GLU A 410 -23.94 8.46 -22.51
CA GLU A 410 -23.88 7.00 -22.43
C GLU A 410 -23.43 6.53 -21.03
N PRO A 411 -23.97 5.42 -20.49
CA PRO A 411 -23.63 4.97 -19.14
C PRO A 411 -22.13 4.74 -18.88
N THR A 412 -21.37 4.29 -19.89
CA THR A 412 -19.90 4.15 -19.77
C THR A 412 -19.20 5.50 -19.68
N ARG A 413 -19.75 6.54 -20.29
CA ARG A 413 -19.20 7.90 -20.21
C ARG A 413 -19.40 8.50 -18.82
N VAL A 414 -20.46 8.09 -18.11
CA VAL A 414 -20.70 8.52 -16.73
C VAL A 414 -19.60 8.02 -15.79
N VAL A 415 -19.19 6.76 -15.88
CA VAL A 415 -18.08 6.26 -15.03
C VAL A 415 -16.74 6.94 -15.33
N GLU A 416 -16.45 7.29 -16.59
CA GLU A 416 -15.25 8.08 -16.94
C GLU A 416 -15.23 9.48 -16.29
N ILE A 417 -16.39 10.14 -16.25
CA ILE A 417 -16.53 11.45 -15.59
C ILE A 417 -16.39 11.30 -14.07
N LEU A 418 -16.94 10.24 -13.47
CA LEU A 418 -16.78 9.98 -12.04
C LEU A 418 -15.35 9.60 -11.67
N ASP A 419 -14.64 8.82 -12.49
CA ASP A 419 -13.21 8.56 -12.31
C ASP A 419 -12.40 9.87 -12.32
N THR A 420 -12.74 10.81 -13.21
CA THR A 420 -12.16 12.16 -13.21
C THR A 420 -12.41 12.89 -11.90
N PHE A 421 -13.63 12.81 -11.34
CA PHE A 421 -13.95 13.45 -10.06
C PHE A 421 -13.14 12.82 -8.93
N PHE A 422 -13.00 11.49 -8.94
CA PHE A 422 -12.17 10.75 -7.97
C PHE A 422 -10.73 11.25 -7.99
N GLU A 423 -10.11 11.32 -9.16
CA GLU A 423 -8.72 11.79 -9.31
C GLU A 423 -8.53 13.21 -8.78
N ILE A 424 -9.43 14.13 -9.15
CA ILE A 424 -9.36 15.53 -8.71
C ILE A 424 -9.49 15.63 -7.20
N LEU A 425 -10.46 14.94 -6.60
CA LEU A 425 -10.69 14.98 -5.16
C LEU A 425 -9.55 14.30 -4.40
N SER A 426 -9.03 13.16 -4.89
CA SER A 426 -7.87 12.50 -4.32
C SER A 426 -6.62 13.39 -4.31
N ASP A 427 -6.38 14.17 -5.38
CA ASP A 427 -5.30 15.17 -5.41
C ASP A 427 -5.54 16.30 -4.41
N ALA A 428 -6.79 16.74 -4.24
CA ALA A 428 -7.15 17.81 -3.31
C ALA A 428 -6.75 17.45 -1.87
N HIS A 429 -6.98 16.20 -1.47
CA HIS A 429 -6.57 15.67 -0.18
C HIS A 429 -5.07 15.34 -0.10
N HIS A 430 -4.29 15.60 -1.15
CA HIS A 430 -2.93 15.14 -1.44
C HIS A 430 -2.46 13.88 -0.69
N ASP A 431 -3.21 12.80 -0.84
CA ASP A 431 -2.81 11.49 -0.35
C ASP A 431 -2.63 10.54 -1.53
N SER A 432 -1.38 10.17 -1.80
CA SER A 432 -1.03 9.23 -2.86
C SER A 432 -1.35 7.76 -2.49
N ASN A 433 -1.93 7.52 -1.31
CA ASN A 433 -2.30 6.20 -0.79
C ASN A 433 -3.82 5.97 -0.73
N ILE A 434 -4.64 6.87 -1.25
CA ILE A 434 -6.06 6.61 -1.51
C ILE A 434 -6.12 5.53 -2.61
N GLN A 435 -6.48 4.29 -2.25
CA GLN A 435 -6.37 3.12 -3.13
C GLN A 435 -7.66 2.29 -3.24
N ASP A 436 -8.72 2.70 -2.55
CA ASP A 436 -9.97 1.96 -2.55
C ASP A 436 -11.00 2.56 -3.51
N ARG A 437 -11.51 1.68 -4.39
CA ARG A 437 -12.53 1.93 -5.41
C ARG A 437 -13.85 2.29 -4.74
N ILE A 438 -14.60 3.23 -5.33
CA ILE A 438 -15.94 3.62 -4.86
C ILE A 438 -17.02 2.86 -5.63
N TYR A 439 -17.95 2.25 -4.90
CA TYR A 439 -19.07 1.48 -5.45
C TYR A 439 -20.37 2.28 -5.37
N PHE A 440 -20.97 2.54 -6.52
CA PHE A 440 -22.30 3.11 -6.61
C PHE A 440 -23.33 2.00 -6.67
N HIS A 441 -24.29 2.03 -5.75
CA HIS A 441 -25.38 1.07 -5.71
C HIS A 441 -26.71 1.79 -5.86
N TYR A 442 -27.58 1.27 -6.72
CA TYR A 442 -28.94 1.78 -6.84
C TYR A 442 -29.89 0.98 -5.96
N GLU A 443 -30.52 1.67 -5.00
CA GLU A 443 -31.50 1.06 -4.09
C GLU A 443 -32.93 1.48 -4.47
N ASP A 444 -33.76 0.48 -4.79
CA ASP A 444 -35.21 0.62 -5.03
C ASP A 444 -35.97 0.71 -3.68
N ILE A 445 -35.64 1.75 -2.89
CA ILE A 445 -36.28 2.03 -1.59
C ILE A 445 -37.33 3.14 -1.76
N PRO A 446 -38.63 2.83 -1.54
CA PRO A 446 -39.68 3.84 -1.46
C PRO A 446 -39.44 4.79 -0.28
N ASP A 447 -39.64 6.10 -0.50
CA ASP A 447 -39.56 7.17 0.50
C ASP A 447 -38.15 7.51 1.05
N CYS A 448 -37.06 7.08 0.38
CA CYS A 448 -35.70 7.53 0.71
C CYS A 448 -35.41 8.96 0.21
N PRO A 449 -34.79 9.85 1.02
CA PRO A 449 -34.70 11.28 0.73
C PRO A 449 -33.58 11.71 -0.24
N GLY A 450 -32.63 10.86 -0.63
CA GLY A 450 -31.44 11.32 -1.37
C GLY A 450 -30.45 10.23 -1.79
N ALA A 451 -29.18 10.61 -1.85
CA ALA A 451 -28.04 9.68 -1.86
C ALA A 451 -27.46 9.57 -0.44
N SER A 452 -26.70 8.52 -0.17
CA SER A 452 -25.96 8.39 1.08
C SER A 452 -24.65 7.65 0.90
N SER A 453 -23.61 8.14 1.55
CA SER A 453 -22.29 7.52 1.58
C SER A 453 -22.06 6.65 2.81
N ASN A 454 -21.38 5.53 2.60
CA ASN A 454 -20.79 4.70 3.64
C ASN A 454 -19.28 4.60 3.41
N SER A 455 -18.54 5.46 4.11
CA SER A 455 -17.08 5.55 4.02
C SER A 455 -16.32 4.33 4.54
N ARG A 456 -16.97 3.41 5.26
CA ARG A 456 -16.36 2.13 5.69
C ARG A 456 -16.42 1.06 4.60
N GLU A 457 -17.45 1.12 3.77
CA GLU A 457 -17.68 0.19 2.66
C GLU A 457 -17.27 0.77 1.30
N PHE A 458 -16.81 2.03 1.28
CA PHE A 458 -16.54 2.81 0.06
C PHE A 458 -17.72 2.79 -0.91
N ARG A 459 -18.94 2.89 -0.35
CA ARG A 459 -20.20 2.71 -1.08
C ARG A 459 -21.02 3.98 -1.07
N ILE A 460 -21.66 4.27 -2.20
CA ILE A 460 -22.63 5.36 -2.37
C ILE A 460 -23.95 4.72 -2.81
N ASP A 461 -24.95 4.82 -1.96
CA ASP A 461 -26.30 4.34 -2.25
C ASP A 461 -27.13 5.48 -2.86
N ILE A 462 -27.76 5.21 -4.01
CA ILE A 462 -28.60 6.19 -4.70
C ILE A 462 -30.03 5.68 -4.76
N CYS A 463 -30.93 6.45 -4.15
CA CYS A 463 -32.32 6.06 -4.02
C CYS A 463 -33.16 6.35 -5.27
N GLU A 464 -34.22 5.55 -5.49
CA GLU A 464 -35.13 5.69 -6.64
C GLU A 464 -35.71 7.11 -6.80
N GLY A 465 -36.11 7.75 -5.69
CA GLY A 465 -36.68 9.10 -5.69
C GLY A 465 -35.70 10.20 -6.14
N PHE A 466 -34.41 9.87 -6.27
CA PHE A 466 -33.34 10.76 -6.66
C PHE A 466 -32.87 10.54 -8.11
N LYS A 467 -33.61 9.75 -8.89
CA LYS A 467 -33.40 9.59 -10.33
C LYS A 467 -33.34 10.96 -11.01
N PRO A 468 -32.29 11.25 -11.81
CA PRO A 468 -32.15 12.58 -12.38
C PRO A 468 -33.17 12.78 -13.50
N ASN A 469 -34.04 13.80 -13.36
CA ASN A 469 -35.08 14.15 -14.33
C ASN A 469 -34.49 15.03 -15.45
N GLY A 470 -33.65 14.43 -16.30
CA GLY A 470 -33.06 15.08 -17.47
C GLY A 470 -31.83 15.96 -17.21
N PHE A 471 -31.25 15.95 -16.01
CA PHE A 471 -29.96 16.56 -15.66
C PHE A 471 -29.22 15.67 -14.68
N HIS A 472 -27.93 15.42 -14.87
CA HIS A 472 -27.13 14.64 -13.94
C HIS A 472 -26.85 15.42 -12.65
N ASN A 473 -26.96 14.76 -11.49
CA ASN A 473 -26.68 15.33 -10.17
C ASN A 473 -25.16 15.27 -9.88
N TRP A 474 -24.35 15.87 -10.76
CA TRP A 474 -22.88 15.83 -10.67
C TRP A 474 -22.34 16.39 -9.36
N ASP A 475 -23.01 17.39 -8.82
CA ASP A 475 -22.72 17.98 -7.51
C ASP A 475 -22.90 16.96 -6.38
N VAL A 476 -23.98 16.20 -6.40
CA VAL A 476 -24.24 15.15 -5.41
C VAL A 476 -23.21 14.03 -5.50
N TYR A 477 -22.84 13.61 -6.72
CA TYR A 477 -21.80 12.60 -6.86
C TYR A 477 -20.45 13.07 -6.33
N ALA A 478 -20.04 14.30 -6.65
CA ALA A 478 -18.81 14.87 -6.10
C ALA A 478 -18.87 15.03 -4.58
N HIS A 479 -20.01 15.43 -4.02
CA HIS A 479 -20.25 15.54 -2.57
C HIS A 479 -20.09 14.18 -1.88
N GLU A 480 -20.83 13.15 -2.32
CA GLU A 480 -20.82 11.81 -1.72
C GLU A 480 -19.46 11.11 -1.88
N MET A 481 -18.79 11.32 -3.01
CA MET A 481 -17.43 10.83 -3.20
C MET A 481 -16.44 11.48 -2.23
N SER A 482 -16.62 12.76 -1.89
CA SER A 482 -15.77 13.47 -0.92
C SER A 482 -15.87 12.88 0.49
N HIS A 483 -17.04 12.38 0.91
CA HIS A 483 -17.18 11.64 2.18
C HIS A 483 -16.37 10.35 2.19
N ASN A 484 -16.42 9.58 1.10
CA ASN A 484 -15.68 8.33 0.96
C ASN A 484 -14.17 8.54 0.91
N ILE A 485 -13.72 9.59 0.20
CA ILE A 485 -12.30 9.96 0.11
C ILE A 485 -11.79 10.47 1.45
N ALA A 486 -12.53 11.37 2.12
CA ALA A 486 -12.16 11.85 3.44
C ALA A 486 -12.15 10.73 4.48
N GLY A 487 -13.07 9.77 4.39
CA GLY A 487 -13.10 8.59 5.26
C GLY A 487 -11.91 7.64 5.15
N GLN A 488 -11.06 7.79 4.11
CA GLN A 488 -9.77 7.07 4.04
C GLN A 488 -8.68 7.73 4.90
N ASN A 489 -8.91 8.96 5.38
CA ASN A 489 -8.02 9.67 6.28
C ASN A 489 -8.36 9.35 7.75
N LEU A 490 -7.38 8.79 8.47
CA LEU A 490 -7.51 8.39 9.88
C LEU A 490 -7.99 9.52 10.80
N PHE A 491 -7.68 10.78 10.48
CA PHE A 491 -8.15 11.92 11.26
C PHE A 491 -9.66 12.18 11.07
N PHE A 492 -10.17 12.05 9.85
CA PHE A 492 -11.61 12.19 9.60
C PHE A 492 -12.40 11.09 10.30
N LEU A 493 -11.88 9.86 10.29
CA LEU A 493 -12.45 8.76 11.09
C LEU A 493 -12.42 9.08 12.59
N TYR A 494 -11.31 9.61 13.09
CA TYR A 494 -11.21 10.03 14.49
C TYR A 494 -12.20 11.14 14.86
N LEU A 495 -12.32 12.21 14.05
CA LEU A 495 -13.30 13.27 14.27
C LEU A 495 -14.74 12.75 14.20
N ALA A 496 -15.02 11.82 13.28
CA ALA A 496 -16.32 11.17 13.19
C ALA A 496 -16.67 10.39 14.46
N GLU A 497 -15.71 9.66 15.03
CA GLU A 497 -15.86 8.94 16.30
C GLU A 497 -16.09 9.88 17.49
N GLN A 498 -15.51 11.09 17.46
CA GLN A 498 -15.74 12.13 18.46
C GLN A 498 -17.03 12.94 18.23
N GLY A 499 -17.79 12.61 17.18
CA GLY A 499 -19.05 13.25 16.84
C GLY A 499 -18.92 14.56 16.06
N TYR A 500 -17.74 14.93 15.59
CA TYR A 500 -17.49 16.15 14.80
C TYR A 500 -17.80 15.97 13.30
N SER A 501 -18.00 14.74 12.83
CA SER A 501 -18.23 14.42 11.40
C SER A 501 -19.31 15.29 10.81
N ALA A 502 -20.49 15.34 11.41
CA ALA A 502 -21.64 16.02 10.84
C ALA A 502 -21.41 17.51 10.49
N PHE A 503 -20.47 18.19 11.15
CA PHE A 503 -20.11 19.57 10.80
C PHE A 503 -19.04 19.65 9.71
N ILE A 504 -17.85 19.09 9.98
CA ILE A 504 -16.69 19.30 9.10
C ILE A 504 -16.69 18.37 7.87
N ASP A 505 -17.21 17.15 8.03
CA ASP A 505 -17.36 16.18 6.95
C ASP A 505 -18.43 16.63 5.95
N GLU A 506 -19.55 17.17 6.45
CA GLU A 506 -20.55 17.83 5.61
C GLU A 506 -19.93 19.05 4.91
N HIS A 507 -19.29 19.94 5.67
CA HIS A 507 -18.75 21.16 5.10
C HIS A 507 -17.75 20.92 3.96
N GLN A 508 -16.83 19.97 4.14
CA GLN A 508 -15.84 19.63 3.13
C GLN A 508 -16.48 18.98 1.88
N ALA A 509 -17.46 18.10 2.08
CA ALA A 509 -18.23 17.53 0.97
C ALA A 509 -19.02 18.59 0.19
N GLU A 510 -19.54 19.62 0.86
CA GLU A 510 -20.33 20.68 0.22
C GLU A 510 -19.50 21.67 -0.62
N ILE A 511 -18.19 21.78 -0.35
CA ILE A 511 -17.27 22.61 -1.17
C ILE A 511 -16.53 21.80 -2.25
N ALA A 512 -16.59 20.46 -2.20
CA ALA A 512 -15.96 19.57 -3.17
C ALA A 512 -16.46 19.75 -4.62
N PRO A 513 -17.78 19.91 -4.89
CA PRO A 513 -18.28 20.16 -6.24
C PRO A 513 -17.67 21.42 -6.88
N GLU A 514 -17.46 22.47 -6.10
CA GLU A 514 -16.84 23.70 -6.59
C GLU A 514 -15.38 23.46 -6.98
N TYR A 515 -14.63 22.71 -6.16
CA TYR A 515 -13.24 22.38 -6.48
C TYR A 515 -13.11 21.55 -7.76
N VAL A 516 -14.00 20.55 -7.93
CA VAL A 516 -14.09 19.73 -9.15
C VAL A 516 -14.37 20.61 -10.36
N LEU A 517 -15.41 21.45 -10.30
CA LEU A 517 -15.77 22.35 -11.39
C LEU A 517 -14.59 23.25 -11.79
N ARG A 518 -13.98 23.96 -10.84
CA ARG A 518 -12.87 24.88 -11.14
C ARG A 518 -11.64 24.16 -11.69
N THR A 519 -11.37 22.95 -11.20
CA THR A 519 -10.25 22.14 -11.70
C THR A 519 -10.47 21.71 -13.15
N ILE A 520 -11.70 21.31 -13.48
CA ILE A 520 -12.09 20.96 -14.85
C ILE A 520 -12.08 22.21 -15.74
N GLU A 521 -12.57 23.37 -15.30
CA GLU A 521 -12.56 24.61 -16.11
C GLU A 521 -11.15 24.99 -16.60
N ASP A 522 -10.14 24.84 -15.74
CA ASP A 522 -8.75 25.19 -16.08
C ASP A 522 -8.15 24.28 -17.17
N ASN A 523 -8.55 23.00 -17.20
CA ASN A 523 -7.97 21.98 -18.08
C ASN A 523 -9.05 21.03 -18.66
N GLN A 524 -10.18 21.58 -19.10
CA GLN A 524 -11.38 20.82 -19.48
C GLN A 524 -11.09 19.68 -20.46
N ASN A 525 -10.24 19.99 -21.42
CA ASN A 525 -9.78 19.14 -22.49
C ASN A 525 -8.87 17.98 -22.04
N TYR A 526 -8.08 18.19 -20.98
CA TYR A 526 -7.20 17.17 -20.40
C TYR A 526 -8.03 16.06 -19.76
N TYR A 527 -9.07 16.44 -19.03
CA TYR A 527 -10.03 15.52 -18.42
C TYR A 527 -11.04 14.95 -19.43
N GLY A 528 -10.88 15.27 -20.72
CA GLY A 528 -11.77 14.80 -21.77
C GLY A 528 -13.21 15.27 -21.65
N ILE A 529 -13.53 16.27 -20.82
CA ILE A 529 -14.90 16.75 -20.56
C ILE A 529 -15.36 17.65 -21.72
N THR A 530 -16.56 17.42 -22.26
CA THR A 530 -17.16 18.24 -23.32
C THR A 530 -17.74 19.55 -22.77
N SER A 531 -17.93 20.56 -23.62
CA SER A 531 -18.51 21.84 -23.16
C SER A 531 -19.98 21.71 -22.71
N GLU A 532 -20.67 20.68 -23.19
CA GLU A 532 -22.04 20.36 -22.76
C GLU A 532 -22.03 19.71 -21.38
N GLU A 533 -21.20 18.68 -21.17
CA GLU A 533 -20.96 18.06 -19.86
C GLU A 533 -20.50 19.10 -18.82
N LEU A 534 -19.53 19.97 -19.17
CA LEU A 534 -19.08 21.05 -18.28
C LEU A 534 -20.23 22.01 -17.93
N SER A 535 -21.11 22.32 -18.90
CA SER A 535 -22.28 23.16 -18.63
C SER A 535 -23.31 22.49 -17.73
N GLU A 536 -23.40 21.15 -17.74
CA GLU A 536 -24.24 20.41 -16.81
C GLU A 536 -23.63 20.37 -15.40
N ILE A 537 -22.33 20.14 -15.29
CA ILE A 537 -21.59 20.20 -14.02
C ILE A 537 -21.73 21.59 -13.38
N ASP A 538 -21.55 22.66 -14.17
CA ASP A 538 -21.72 24.05 -13.73
C ASP A 538 -23.15 24.32 -13.21
N LYS A 539 -24.18 23.87 -13.93
CA LYS A 539 -25.58 24.01 -13.48
C LYS A 539 -25.88 23.22 -12.21
N ALA A 540 -25.35 22.01 -12.08
CA ALA A 540 -25.50 21.19 -10.88
C ALA A 540 -24.86 21.91 -9.67
N ASN A 541 -23.67 22.45 -9.87
CA ASN A 541 -22.95 23.21 -8.85
C ASN A 541 -23.65 24.53 -8.45
N ASP A 542 -24.28 25.23 -9.40
CA ASP A 542 -25.17 26.38 -9.09
C ASP A 542 -26.35 25.97 -8.19
N GLY A 543 -26.91 24.78 -8.44
CA GLY A 543 -27.96 24.18 -7.61
C GLY A 543 -27.48 23.92 -6.18
N ASN A 544 -26.31 23.31 -6.01
CA ASN A 544 -25.69 23.15 -4.70
C ASN A 544 -25.52 24.49 -3.97
N ARG A 545 -24.97 25.52 -4.65
CA ARG A 545 -24.81 26.88 -4.06
C ARG A 545 -26.13 27.48 -3.60
N GLU A 546 -27.24 27.22 -4.28
CA GLU A 546 -28.59 27.63 -3.86
C GLU A 546 -29.04 26.89 -2.59
N ILE A 547 -28.80 25.59 -2.49
CA ILE A 547 -29.09 24.77 -1.30
C ILE A 547 -28.32 25.31 -0.09
N GLN A 548 -27.01 25.54 -0.22
CA GLN A 548 -26.18 26.12 0.84
C GLN A 548 -26.65 27.52 1.24
N GLY A 549 -27.07 28.34 0.27
CA GLY A 549 -27.66 29.65 0.53
C GLY A 549 -28.97 29.59 1.30
N ASN A 550 -29.83 28.61 1.01
CA ASN A 550 -31.08 28.38 1.75
C ASN A 550 -30.82 27.89 3.18
N ALA A 551 -29.86 26.97 3.36
CA ALA A 551 -29.42 26.50 4.67
C ALA A 551 -28.87 27.67 5.51
N TYR A 552 -28.00 28.50 4.94
CA TYR A 552 -27.50 29.73 5.58
C TYR A 552 -28.62 30.70 5.95
N ASN A 553 -29.59 30.93 5.07
CA ASN A 553 -30.73 31.83 5.37
C ASN A 553 -31.58 31.31 6.54
N ASN A 554 -31.77 29.99 6.64
CA ASN A 554 -32.44 29.36 7.78
C ASN A 554 -31.59 29.47 9.06
N TYR A 555 -30.29 29.24 8.95
CA TYR A 555 -29.32 29.38 10.04
C TYR A 555 -29.35 30.79 10.67
N ILE A 556 -29.31 31.85 9.85
CA ILE A 556 -29.39 33.23 10.33
C ILE A 556 -30.77 33.57 10.92
N ALA A 557 -31.86 33.04 10.33
CA ALA A 557 -33.22 33.30 10.81
C ALA A 557 -33.45 32.70 12.20
N ASN A 558 -32.76 31.60 12.52
CA ASN A 558 -32.78 30.95 13.83
C ASN A 558 -31.78 31.54 14.83
N GLY A 559 -31.13 32.66 14.51
CA GLY A 559 -30.26 33.38 15.43
C GLY A 559 -28.80 32.92 15.45
N LYS A 560 -28.34 32.20 14.41
CA LYS A 560 -26.96 31.74 14.24
C LYS A 560 -26.45 30.84 15.38
N PRO A 561 -27.15 29.75 15.69
CA PRO A 561 -26.73 28.90 16.78
C PRO A 561 -25.54 28.02 16.32
N PHE A 562 -24.44 28.03 17.07
CA PHE A 562 -23.20 27.32 16.70
C PHE A 562 -23.22 25.90 17.28
N PHE A 563 -23.27 24.89 16.40
CA PHE A 563 -23.24 23.47 16.76
C PHE A 563 -22.26 22.75 15.85
N ILE A 564 -21.44 21.88 16.43
CA ILE A 564 -20.42 21.15 15.66
C ILE A 564 -20.35 19.67 16.02
N ARG A 565 -21.23 19.18 16.91
CA ARG A 565 -21.30 17.77 17.29
C ARG A 565 -22.65 17.14 16.90
N VAL A 566 -22.62 15.91 16.40
CA VAL A 566 -23.79 15.08 16.00
C VAL A 566 -24.79 14.86 17.16
N THR A 567 -24.36 15.06 18.41
CA THR A 567 -25.24 14.99 19.59
C THR A 567 -26.23 16.16 19.69
N ASP A 568 -26.04 17.20 18.89
CA ASP A 568 -26.88 18.40 18.89
C ASP A 568 -28.06 18.25 17.92
N ILE A 569 -29.06 17.45 18.32
CA ILE A 569 -30.25 17.17 17.49
C ILE A 569 -31.41 18.09 17.87
N GLU A 570 -32.17 18.60 16.88
CA GLU A 570 -33.52 19.16 17.10
C GLU A 570 -34.59 18.21 16.61
N GLU A 571 -35.62 18.00 17.43
CA GLU A 571 -36.86 17.37 16.98
C GLU A 571 -37.76 18.45 16.34
N VAL A 572 -37.91 18.40 15.02
CA VAL A 572 -38.85 19.24 14.28
C VAL A 572 -39.97 18.36 13.74
N GLY A 573 -40.99 18.12 14.58
CA GLY A 573 -42.03 17.13 14.26
C GLY A 573 -41.50 15.71 14.47
N ASP A 574 -41.64 14.83 13.46
CA ASP A 574 -41.09 13.47 13.47
C ASP A 574 -39.67 13.39 12.84
N ILE A 575 -39.09 14.54 12.46
CA ILE A 575 -37.78 14.63 11.80
C ILE A 575 -36.74 15.06 12.83
N GLN A 576 -35.65 14.28 12.93
CA GLN A 576 -34.44 14.66 13.64
C GLN A 576 -33.54 15.44 12.69
N VAL A 577 -33.26 16.70 13.02
CA VAL A 577 -32.32 17.53 12.28
C VAL A 577 -31.02 17.57 13.05
N ASP A 578 -29.95 17.13 12.42
CA ASP A 578 -28.59 17.33 12.92
C ASP A 578 -28.21 18.82 12.74
N LYS A 579 -28.02 19.52 13.86
CA LYS A 579 -27.71 20.95 13.83
C LYS A 579 -26.26 21.23 13.44
N ALA A 580 -25.37 20.24 13.58
CA ALA A 580 -23.98 20.36 13.16
C ALA A 580 -23.88 20.43 11.63
N THR A 581 -24.66 19.61 10.92
CA THR A 581 -24.82 19.66 9.45
C THR A 581 -25.25 21.04 8.98
N VAL A 582 -26.28 21.62 9.61
CA VAL A 582 -26.77 22.97 9.25
C VAL A 582 -25.71 24.05 9.47
N THR A 583 -24.87 23.90 10.51
CA THR A 583 -23.74 24.81 10.77
C THR A 583 -22.64 24.64 9.71
N GLY A 584 -22.39 23.41 9.26
CA GLY A 584 -21.46 23.07 8.18
C GLY A 584 -21.89 23.69 6.86
N GLN A 585 -23.14 23.50 6.47
CA GLN A 585 -23.73 24.10 5.26
C GLN A 585 -23.73 25.64 5.28
N ALA A 586 -23.99 26.24 6.45
CA ALA A 586 -23.88 27.68 6.62
C ALA A 586 -22.43 28.18 6.42
N LEU A 587 -21.44 27.43 6.91
CA LEU A 587 -20.03 27.69 6.64
C LEU A 587 -19.70 27.54 5.15
N SER A 588 -20.17 26.47 4.49
CA SER A 588 -20.03 26.24 3.04
C SER A 588 -20.48 27.45 2.25
N HIS A 589 -21.65 28.01 2.56
CA HIS A 589 -22.15 29.21 1.89
C HIS A 589 -21.24 30.44 2.09
N VAL A 590 -20.69 30.65 3.29
CA VAL A 590 -19.78 31.78 3.57
C VAL A 590 -18.47 31.63 2.81
N ILE A 591 -17.93 30.42 2.74
CA ILE A 591 -16.69 30.09 2.03
C ILE A 591 -16.89 30.17 0.51
N LEU A 592 -17.95 29.59 -0.04
CA LEU A 592 -18.26 29.63 -1.47
C LEU A 592 -18.39 31.07 -1.99
N ARG A 593 -18.97 32.00 -1.20
CA ARG A 593 -18.99 33.44 -1.54
C ARG A 593 -17.61 34.13 -1.54
N LEU A 594 -16.62 33.57 -0.83
CA LEU A 594 -15.24 34.04 -0.89
C LEU A 594 -14.49 33.47 -2.09
N VAL A 595 -14.91 32.30 -2.58
CA VAL A 595 -14.34 31.60 -3.74
C VAL A 595 -14.71 32.26 -5.08
N ASP A 596 -15.73 33.13 -5.10
CA ASP A 596 -16.26 33.84 -6.29
C ASP A 596 -15.21 34.68 -7.09
N ASN A 597 -13.94 34.71 -6.68
CA ASN A 597 -12.82 35.35 -7.37
C ASN A 597 -11.77 34.38 -7.98
N LEU A 598 -12.13 33.13 -8.30
CA LEU A 598 -11.37 32.15 -9.11
C LEU A 598 -9.95 31.84 -8.64
N ASP A 599 -9.85 31.08 -7.55
CA ASP A 599 -8.60 30.40 -7.21
C ASP A 599 -8.88 29.08 -6.48
N LYS A 600 -8.95 27.99 -7.25
CA LYS A 600 -9.15 26.63 -6.73
C LYS A 600 -8.08 26.24 -5.70
N GLN A 601 -6.90 26.87 -5.76
CA GLN A 601 -5.81 26.62 -4.82
C GLN A 601 -6.22 26.95 -3.39
N LYS A 602 -7.16 27.88 -3.18
CA LYS A 602 -7.66 28.21 -1.84
C LYS A 602 -8.44 27.06 -1.21
N ILE A 603 -9.24 26.34 -2.00
CA ILE A 603 -9.96 25.15 -1.52
C ILE A 603 -8.96 24.00 -1.30
N ARG A 604 -8.02 23.80 -2.24
CA ARG A 604 -6.95 22.80 -2.11
C ARG A 604 -6.10 23.00 -0.85
N ASN A 605 -5.69 24.24 -0.57
CA ASN A 605 -4.91 24.58 0.62
C ASN A 605 -5.68 24.27 1.91
N PHE A 606 -7.01 24.40 1.90
CA PHE A 606 -7.83 24.03 3.05
C PHE A 606 -7.79 22.52 3.28
N TYR A 607 -7.94 21.70 2.22
CA TYR A 607 -7.79 20.25 2.33
C TYR A 607 -6.42 19.82 2.84
N ALA A 608 -5.35 20.55 2.49
CA ALA A 608 -4.01 20.29 3.02
C ALA A 608 -3.93 20.44 4.55
N TYR A 609 -4.69 21.38 5.13
CA TYR A 609 -4.73 21.56 6.58
C TYR A 609 -5.49 20.45 7.30
N LEU A 610 -6.44 19.80 6.64
CA LEU A 610 -7.22 18.68 7.16
C LEU A 610 -6.46 17.34 7.19
N LYS A 611 -5.14 17.36 6.95
CA LYS A 611 -4.25 16.20 6.98
C LYS A 611 -3.67 15.92 8.37
N ASP A 612 -3.45 14.64 8.65
CA ASP A 612 -2.90 14.15 9.92
C ASP A 612 -1.61 14.87 10.33
N ASP A 613 -0.69 15.13 9.40
CA ASP A 613 0.59 15.79 9.70
C ASP A 613 0.44 17.24 10.21
N ALA A 614 -0.40 18.04 9.55
CA ALA A 614 -0.69 19.42 9.97
C ALA A 614 -1.35 19.43 11.36
N LEU A 615 -2.19 18.42 11.62
CA LEU A 615 -2.99 18.28 12.84
C LEU A 615 -2.21 17.75 14.04
N ARG A 616 -1.26 16.83 13.85
CA ARG A 616 -0.32 16.39 14.89
C ARG A 616 0.51 17.54 15.45
N GLY A 617 0.71 18.60 14.67
CA GLY A 617 1.39 19.81 15.10
C GLY A 617 0.62 20.67 16.10
N VAL A 618 -0.73 20.58 16.11
CA VAL A 618 -1.59 21.62 16.72
C VAL A 618 -2.00 21.38 18.18
N GLY A 619 -1.67 20.22 18.76
CA GLY A 619 -1.72 19.99 20.21
C GLY A 619 -3.02 20.43 20.90
N PHE A 620 -4.14 19.78 20.61
CA PHE A 620 -5.41 19.98 21.34
C PHE A 620 -5.27 19.60 22.83
N SER A 621 -6.10 20.17 23.71
CA SER A 621 -5.99 20.00 25.19
C SER A 621 -6.14 18.55 25.70
N GLU A 622 -5.88 18.32 27.02
CA GLU A 622 -5.46 17.11 27.80
C GLU A 622 -5.91 15.67 27.39
N SER A 623 -6.73 15.49 26.36
CA SER A 623 -7.20 14.23 25.77
C SER A 623 -7.06 14.12 24.24
N ASN A 624 -6.39 15.05 23.55
CA ASN A 624 -6.26 15.16 22.07
C ASN A 624 -7.58 15.39 21.29
N VAL A 625 -8.71 15.55 21.98
CA VAL A 625 -10.01 15.90 21.38
C VAL A 625 -10.20 17.43 21.50
N PRO A 626 -10.36 18.18 20.40
CA PRO A 626 -10.61 19.62 20.50
C PRO A 626 -11.94 19.88 21.20
N ASP A 627 -12.06 20.95 21.98
CA ASP A 627 -13.36 21.50 22.37
C ASP A 627 -13.98 22.39 21.26
N GLU A 628 -15.18 22.92 21.49
CA GLU A 628 -15.88 23.72 20.48
C GLU A 628 -15.18 25.02 20.13
N VAL A 629 -14.51 25.64 21.09
CA VAL A 629 -13.76 26.88 20.90
C VAL A 629 -12.47 26.56 20.15
N GLU A 630 -11.75 25.53 20.57
CA GLU A 630 -10.53 25.06 19.90
C GLU A 630 -10.83 24.71 18.43
N PHE A 631 -11.83 23.88 18.16
CA PHE A 631 -12.12 23.48 16.78
C PHE A 631 -12.58 24.64 15.89
N ALA A 632 -13.41 25.55 16.42
CA ALA A 632 -13.83 26.74 15.69
C ALA A 632 -12.66 27.65 15.31
N ASN A 633 -11.71 27.87 16.24
CA ASN A 633 -10.53 28.69 15.98
C ASN A 633 -9.57 27.99 15.01
N TYR A 634 -9.41 26.67 15.09
CA TYR A 634 -8.62 25.90 14.13
C TYR A 634 -9.16 26.06 12.69
N ILE A 635 -10.48 25.86 12.48
CA ILE A 635 -11.12 26.05 11.17
C ILE A 635 -11.00 27.50 10.70
N ALA A 636 -11.16 28.47 11.59
CA ALA A 636 -11.01 29.88 11.26
C ALA A 636 -9.58 30.24 10.81
N VAL A 637 -8.56 29.67 11.46
CA VAL A 637 -7.15 29.85 11.07
C VAL A 637 -6.86 29.15 9.75
N ALA A 638 -7.26 27.89 9.60
CA ALA A 638 -7.04 27.12 8.37
C ALA A 638 -7.55 27.90 7.16
N TYR A 639 -8.79 28.40 7.23
CA TYR A 639 -9.33 29.23 6.17
C TYR A 639 -8.64 30.59 6.02
N SER A 640 -8.23 31.22 7.12
CA SER A 640 -7.56 32.50 7.03
C SER A 640 -6.21 32.40 6.32
N LEU A 641 -5.48 31.30 6.56
CA LEU A 641 -4.24 30.99 5.85
C LEU A 641 -4.52 30.58 4.39
N SER A 642 -5.48 29.68 4.14
CA SER A 642 -5.83 29.25 2.78
C SER A 642 -6.27 30.40 1.87
N PHE A 643 -6.97 31.40 2.43
CA PHE A 643 -7.43 32.58 1.69
C PHE A 643 -6.44 33.75 1.75
N ASN A 644 -5.34 33.64 2.51
CA ASN A 644 -4.40 34.71 2.81
C ASN A 644 -5.12 36.00 3.27
N GLN A 645 -6.09 35.83 4.16
CA GLN A 645 -6.95 36.89 4.68
C GLN A 645 -7.37 36.54 6.10
N ASP A 646 -7.30 37.48 7.04
CA ASP A 646 -7.91 37.29 8.37
C ASP A 646 -9.45 37.21 8.25
N LEU A 647 -10.01 36.03 8.52
CA LEU A 647 -11.45 35.74 8.46
C LEU A 647 -12.13 35.74 9.82
N LYS A 648 -11.40 36.01 10.91
CA LYS A 648 -11.87 35.98 12.29
C LYS A 648 -13.18 36.73 12.51
N SER A 649 -13.19 38.04 12.25
CA SER A 649 -14.40 38.87 12.42
C SER A 649 -15.52 38.49 11.46
N LYS A 650 -15.20 37.94 10.29
CA LYS A 650 -16.22 37.53 9.32
C LYS A 650 -16.96 36.29 9.81
N LEU A 651 -16.24 35.29 10.29
CA LEU A 651 -16.82 34.05 10.83
C LEU A 651 -17.57 34.32 12.14
N GLU A 652 -17.06 35.20 13.00
CA GLU A 652 -17.76 35.65 14.20
C GLU A 652 -19.07 36.39 13.85
N ASP A 653 -19.02 37.37 12.94
CA ASP A 653 -20.20 38.17 12.58
C ASP A 653 -21.25 37.37 11.81
N GLU A 654 -20.85 36.49 10.88
CA GLU A 654 -21.77 35.78 10.00
C GLU A 654 -22.27 34.46 10.58
N LEU A 655 -21.43 33.74 11.32
CA LEU A 655 -21.69 32.38 11.80
C LEU A 655 -21.62 32.23 13.33
N ASN A 656 -21.37 33.31 14.08
CA ASN A 656 -21.25 33.25 15.54
C ASN A 656 -20.19 32.23 16.01
N PHE A 657 -19.11 32.09 15.23
CA PHE A 657 -17.97 31.24 15.62
C PHE A 657 -17.41 31.71 16.97
N PRO A 658 -17.17 30.82 17.93
CA PRO A 658 -16.58 31.16 19.22
C PRO A 658 -15.08 31.42 19.05
N ILE A 659 -14.73 32.62 18.59
CA ILE A 659 -13.35 33.03 18.42
C ILE A 659 -12.73 33.41 19.77
N ASP A 660 -11.58 32.81 20.09
CA ASP A 660 -10.71 33.22 21.18
C ASP A 660 -9.37 33.67 20.58
N ASN A 661 -8.97 34.91 20.86
CA ASN A 661 -7.76 35.48 20.25
C ASN A 661 -6.49 34.76 20.67
N GLU A 662 -6.39 34.24 21.90
CA GLU A 662 -5.17 33.55 22.33
C GLU A 662 -5.06 32.19 21.63
N ILE A 663 -6.18 31.46 21.52
CA ILE A 663 -6.24 30.16 20.81
C ILE A 663 -6.04 30.34 19.31
N TYR A 664 -6.67 31.36 18.72
CA TYR A 664 -6.51 31.67 17.30
C TYR A 664 -5.05 31.94 16.93
N GLU A 665 -4.35 32.81 17.68
CA GLU A 665 -2.95 33.11 17.38
C GLU A 665 -2.05 31.88 17.59
N MET A 666 -2.35 31.06 18.60
CA MET A 666 -1.65 29.79 18.82
C MET A 666 -1.77 28.86 17.61
N PHE A 667 -2.98 28.67 17.07
CA PHE A 667 -3.18 27.84 15.87
C PHE A 667 -2.61 28.50 14.62
N TYR A 668 -2.65 29.82 14.52
CA TYR A 668 -2.03 30.56 13.42
C TYR A 668 -0.53 30.30 13.38
N GLU A 669 0.18 30.43 14.50
CA GLU A 669 1.62 30.15 14.57
C GLU A 669 1.95 28.71 14.14
N VAL A 670 1.17 27.73 14.60
CA VAL A 670 1.41 26.32 14.24
C VAL A 670 1.12 26.02 12.77
N LEU A 671 0.00 26.50 12.24
CA LEU A 671 -0.43 26.16 10.89
C LEU A 671 0.30 26.98 9.81
N ASP A 672 0.73 28.20 10.11
CA ASP A 672 1.57 29.01 9.21
C ASP A 672 2.95 28.35 9.02
N ASP A 673 3.55 27.87 10.11
CA ASP A 673 4.82 27.10 10.07
C ASP A 673 4.68 25.77 9.30
N SER A 674 3.51 25.13 9.35
CA SER A 674 3.25 23.84 8.68
C SER A 674 3.16 23.92 7.14
N LEU A 675 2.89 25.10 6.57
CA LEU A 675 2.88 25.30 5.11
C LEU A 675 4.23 25.71 4.53
N GLU A 676 5.18 26.23 5.32
CA GLU A 676 6.55 26.48 4.85
C GLU A 676 7.32 25.16 4.58
N GLU A 677 6.82 24.01 5.09
CA GLU A 677 7.34 22.66 4.84
C GLU A 677 6.71 21.96 3.60
N GLN A 678 5.77 22.60 2.88
CA GLN A 678 5.14 22.02 1.67
C GLN A 678 5.45 22.87 0.42
N PRO A 679 6.13 22.33 -0.62
CA PRO A 679 6.46 23.11 -1.82
C PRO A 679 5.20 23.38 -2.67
N PRO A 680 5.13 24.52 -3.39
CA PRO A 680 4.01 24.83 -4.26
C PRO A 680 4.02 23.90 -5.48
N GLN A 681 3.00 23.05 -5.61
CA GLN A 681 2.66 22.36 -6.85
C GLN A 681 1.77 23.27 -7.71
N GLU A 682 2.29 23.79 -8.83
CA GLU A 682 1.46 24.31 -9.93
C GLU A 682 1.92 23.77 -11.28
N SER A 683 1.00 23.06 -11.94
CA SER A 683 1.07 22.54 -13.30
C SER A 683 1.10 23.69 -14.33
N ASN A 684 2.19 23.81 -15.10
CA ASN A 684 2.23 24.70 -16.27
C ASN A 684 3.03 24.07 -17.44
N ARG A 685 2.38 23.22 -18.25
CA ARG A 685 2.80 22.89 -19.63
C ARG A 685 1.58 22.82 -20.58
N PRO A 686 1.56 23.54 -21.72
CA PRO A 686 0.42 23.53 -22.65
C PRO A 686 0.38 22.36 -23.66
N TRP A 687 -0.84 21.98 -24.03
CA TRP A 687 -1.31 20.71 -24.60
C TRP A 687 -1.01 20.39 -26.10
N TRP A 688 -0.46 21.31 -26.91
CA TRP A 688 -0.37 21.07 -28.37
C TRP A 688 0.82 20.22 -28.86
N CYS A 689 1.72 19.77 -27.97
CA CYS A 689 2.88 18.96 -28.36
C CYS A 689 2.53 17.49 -28.65
N PHE A 690 1.31 17.03 -28.36
CA PHE A 690 0.92 15.63 -28.53
C PHE A 690 0.36 15.26 -29.92
N PHE A 691 0.08 16.22 -30.82
CA PHE A 691 -0.77 15.93 -31.99
C PHE A 691 -0.09 15.68 -33.35
N PHE A 692 1.24 15.63 -33.47
CA PHE A 692 1.87 15.29 -34.75
C PHE A 692 3.05 14.33 -34.62
N TRP A 693 2.74 13.04 -34.45
CA TRP A 693 3.64 11.96 -34.88
C TRP A 693 2.93 10.96 -35.79
N ASN A 694 2.27 11.49 -36.82
CA ASN A 694 2.12 10.76 -38.06
C ASN A 694 2.25 11.74 -39.23
N TRP A 695 3.34 11.55 -39.98
CA TRP A 695 3.77 12.25 -41.21
C TRP A 695 4.77 13.39 -41.00
N GLY A 696 5.95 13.19 -41.59
CA GLY A 696 7.16 13.96 -41.33
C GLY A 696 7.19 15.39 -41.86
N ASN A 697 8.20 16.10 -41.35
CA ASN A 697 8.73 17.40 -41.75
C ASN A 697 7.83 18.64 -41.49
N ALA A 698 7.88 19.16 -40.27
CA ALA A 698 7.88 20.60 -40.01
C ALA A 698 8.57 20.91 -38.67
N GLN A 699 9.59 21.77 -38.70
CA GLN A 699 10.33 22.25 -37.53
C GLN A 699 9.51 23.30 -36.77
N CYS A 700 9.39 23.18 -35.44
CA CYS A 700 8.98 24.28 -34.57
C CYS A 700 10.24 24.95 -34.01
N THR A 701 10.44 26.24 -34.32
CA THR A 701 11.55 27.04 -33.79
C THR A 701 11.11 27.91 -32.61
N ASN A 702 12.00 27.98 -31.62
CA ASN A 702 11.92 28.58 -30.30
C ASN A 702 11.40 30.03 -30.22
N ASN A 703 10.57 30.29 -29.21
CA ASN A 703 10.85 31.34 -28.22
C ASN A 703 10.56 30.75 -26.84
N GLN A 704 11.61 30.57 -26.04
CA GLN A 704 11.60 29.88 -24.74
C GLN A 704 10.95 30.75 -23.65
N PRO A 705 10.08 30.20 -22.78
CA PRO A 705 9.85 30.76 -21.45
C PRO A 705 11.00 30.31 -20.54
N GLU A 706 11.67 31.25 -19.89
CA GLU A 706 12.59 30.95 -18.80
C GLU A 706 11.80 30.27 -17.68
N VAL A 707 12.21 29.06 -17.27
CA VAL A 707 11.78 28.46 -16.00
C VAL A 707 12.41 29.34 -14.93
N ASN A 708 11.61 30.26 -14.35
CA ASN A 708 12.10 31.46 -13.67
C ASN A 708 13.13 31.22 -12.54
N ASP A 709 13.25 29.99 -12.03
CA ASP A 709 14.20 29.64 -10.95
C ASP A 709 15.19 28.50 -11.25
N CYS A 710 15.29 28.08 -12.51
CA CYS A 710 16.23 27.04 -12.94
C CYS A 710 17.08 27.52 -14.13
N GLY A 711 18.38 27.29 -14.06
CA GLY A 711 19.29 27.56 -15.16
C GLY A 711 19.82 26.28 -15.81
N ILE A 712 20.02 26.32 -17.12
CA ILE A 712 20.60 25.21 -17.88
C ILE A 712 22.14 25.33 -17.91
N ILE A 713 22.82 24.22 -17.62
CA ILE A 713 24.24 24.03 -17.95
C ILE A 713 24.37 23.24 -19.26
N ARG A 714 23.65 22.13 -19.39
CA ARG A 714 23.64 21.24 -20.56
C ARG A 714 22.26 20.62 -20.79
N GLY A 715 21.93 20.39 -22.05
CA GLY A 715 20.65 19.82 -22.46
C GLY A 715 19.57 20.89 -22.59
N ASP A 716 18.33 20.50 -22.35
CA ASP A 716 17.17 21.38 -22.35
C ASP A 716 16.08 20.81 -21.44
N TYR A 717 14.98 21.53 -21.30
CA TYR A 717 13.82 21.08 -20.51
C TYR A 717 12.93 20.09 -21.27
N LEU A 718 13.37 19.60 -22.44
CA LEU A 718 12.59 18.67 -23.26
C LEU A 718 12.96 17.24 -22.87
N ASP A 719 11.94 16.42 -22.67
CA ASP A 719 12.09 14.98 -22.40
C ASP A 719 12.82 14.67 -21.07
N LEU A 720 12.45 15.37 -19.99
CA LEU A 720 13.04 15.18 -18.65
C LEU A 720 12.77 13.77 -18.08
N ASP A 721 11.63 13.16 -18.39
CA ASP A 721 11.24 11.85 -17.86
C ASP A 721 12.07 10.68 -18.43
N ASN A 722 12.62 10.83 -19.64
CA ASN A 722 13.39 9.78 -20.33
C ASN A 722 14.90 10.06 -20.32
N LYS A 723 15.37 11.00 -19.49
CA LYS A 723 16.76 11.40 -19.38
C LYS A 723 17.19 11.40 -17.92
N VAL A 724 18.49 11.16 -17.68
CA VAL A 724 19.11 11.40 -16.38
C VAL A 724 19.22 12.91 -16.19
N ASN A 725 18.66 13.42 -15.10
CA ASN A 725 18.70 14.84 -14.77
C ASN A 725 19.60 15.06 -13.55
N ILE A 726 20.62 15.91 -13.69
CA ILE A 726 21.49 16.35 -12.60
C ILE A 726 21.19 17.81 -12.29
N VAL A 727 20.97 18.15 -11.03
CA VAL A 727 20.68 19.52 -10.60
C VAL A 727 21.65 19.95 -9.52
N PHE A 728 22.44 20.99 -9.82
CA PHE A 728 23.27 21.67 -8.82
C PHE A 728 22.42 22.61 -7.96
N VAL A 729 22.64 22.59 -6.64
CA VAL A 729 21.93 23.45 -5.68
C VAL A 729 22.89 24.14 -4.71
N PRO A 730 22.65 25.39 -4.32
CA PRO A 730 23.53 26.16 -3.43
C PRO A 730 23.31 25.82 -1.95
N SER A 731 24.37 25.96 -1.14
CA SER A 731 24.33 26.04 0.33
C SER A 731 25.45 26.93 0.89
N GLY A 732 25.12 27.92 1.73
CA GLY A 732 26.08 28.84 2.32
C GLY A 732 26.53 29.98 1.39
N TYR A 733 25.83 30.21 0.27
CA TYR A 733 26.11 31.33 -0.63
C TYR A 733 25.49 32.65 -0.15
N GLU A 734 24.60 32.58 0.84
CA GLU A 734 23.93 33.74 1.45
C GLU A 734 23.24 34.63 0.39
N GLY A 735 22.71 34.00 -0.66
CA GLY A 735 22.05 34.67 -1.78
C GLY A 735 22.99 35.14 -2.92
N ASP A 736 24.29 34.87 -2.87
CA ASP A 736 25.22 35.13 -3.99
C ASP A 736 25.10 34.06 -5.10
N MET A 737 23.96 34.07 -5.78
CA MET A 737 23.64 33.14 -6.86
C MET A 737 24.47 33.35 -8.12
N ALA A 738 25.14 34.51 -8.25
CA ALA A 738 26.05 34.77 -9.36
C ALA A 738 27.33 33.95 -9.22
N SER A 739 27.91 33.90 -8.01
CA SER A 739 29.07 33.06 -7.70
C SER A 739 28.71 31.58 -7.79
N PHE A 740 27.60 31.16 -7.19
CA PHE A 740 27.14 29.76 -7.28
C PHE A 740 26.98 29.28 -8.72
N LYS A 741 26.35 30.09 -9.58
CA LYS A 741 26.18 29.76 -11.00
C LYS A 741 27.52 29.51 -11.70
N GLU A 742 28.52 30.32 -11.40
CA GLU A 742 29.85 30.17 -11.98
C GLU A 742 30.54 28.91 -11.43
N ASP A 743 30.42 28.64 -10.13
CA ASP A 743 30.96 27.45 -9.50
C ASP A 743 30.33 26.16 -10.05
N ALA A 744 29.01 26.11 -10.19
CA ALA A 744 28.30 24.97 -10.77
C ALA A 744 28.74 24.70 -12.23
N LYS A 745 28.92 25.76 -13.03
CA LYS A 745 29.43 25.63 -14.41
C LYS A 745 30.87 25.17 -14.47
N ASN A 746 31.73 25.69 -13.59
CA ASN A 746 33.13 25.31 -13.53
C ASN A 746 33.31 23.87 -13.05
N LEU A 747 32.49 23.43 -12.10
CA LEU A 747 32.44 22.02 -11.69
C LEU A 747 32.05 21.13 -12.88
N TRP A 748 30.93 21.42 -13.54
CA TRP A 748 30.43 20.62 -14.67
C TRP A 748 31.41 20.53 -15.84
N GLN A 749 32.13 21.61 -16.18
CA GLN A 749 33.11 21.58 -17.29
C GLN A 749 34.16 20.47 -17.15
N ASN A 750 34.51 20.08 -15.91
CA ASN A 750 35.48 19.00 -15.68
C ASN A 750 34.84 17.60 -15.75
N PHE A 751 33.50 17.47 -15.67
CA PHE A 751 32.83 16.17 -15.83
C PHE A 751 32.92 15.68 -17.27
N GLU A 752 32.86 16.59 -18.23
CA GLU A 752 32.85 16.27 -19.67
C GLU A 752 34.15 15.60 -20.15
N ASP A 753 35.22 15.61 -19.34
CA ASP A 753 36.46 14.89 -19.60
C ASP A 753 36.38 13.38 -19.25
N HIS A 754 35.30 12.92 -18.61
CA HIS A 754 35.08 11.51 -18.26
C HIS A 754 34.09 10.85 -19.21
N GLU A 755 34.40 9.64 -19.70
CA GLU A 755 33.59 8.94 -20.72
C GLU A 755 32.12 8.75 -20.29
N ILE A 756 31.86 8.54 -19.01
CA ILE A 756 30.50 8.35 -18.46
C ILE A 756 29.64 9.63 -18.41
N PHE A 757 30.23 10.80 -18.66
CA PHE A 757 29.56 12.09 -18.75
C PHE A 757 29.85 12.80 -20.09
N ASP A 758 30.38 12.07 -21.08
CA ASP A 758 30.80 12.59 -22.37
C ASP A 758 29.70 13.47 -23.02
N PRO A 759 30.04 14.61 -23.66
CA PRO A 759 29.11 15.51 -24.33
C PRO A 759 28.16 14.86 -25.35
N SER A 760 28.51 13.70 -25.90
CA SER A 760 27.70 12.94 -26.85
C SER A 760 26.54 12.17 -26.23
N ILE A 761 26.49 12.01 -24.91
CA ILE A 761 25.36 11.40 -24.20
C ILE A 761 24.17 12.36 -24.26
N ASP A 762 23.18 12.06 -25.11
CA ASP A 762 21.98 12.87 -25.31
C ASP A 762 20.88 12.59 -24.26
N LYS A 763 21.05 11.49 -23.49
CA LYS A 763 20.20 11.08 -22.37
C LYS A 763 20.55 11.76 -21.03
N LEU A 764 21.35 12.82 -21.05
CA LEU A 764 21.82 13.52 -19.85
C LEU A 764 21.52 15.02 -19.90
N ASN A 765 20.80 15.51 -18.90
CA ASN A 765 20.52 16.93 -18.68
C ASN A 765 21.20 17.43 -17.41
N VAL A 766 21.66 18.68 -17.43
CA VAL A 766 22.32 19.32 -16.29
C VAL A 766 21.83 20.73 -16.07
N PHE A 767 21.37 20.96 -14.86
CA PHE A 767 20.75 22.20 -14.43
C PHE A 767 21.39 22.74 -13.15
N PHE A 768 21.08 23.99 -12.82
CA PHE A 768 21.40 24.58 -11.53
C PHE A 768 20.23 25.42 -11.03
N SER A 769 20.01 25.43 -9.71
CA SER A 769 19.01 26.29 -9.09
C SER A 769 19.45 27.76 -9.12
N THR A 770 18.58 28.68 -9.50
CA THR A 770 18.88 30.12 -9.40
C THR A 770 18.45 30.73 -8.07
N LYS A 771 18.03 29.91 -7.10
CA LYS A 771 17.68 30.31 -5.73
C LYS A 771 18.38 29.43 -4.69
N GLU A 772 18.64 30.03 -3.54
CA GLU A 772 19.08 29.32 -2.35
C GLU A 772 17.92 29.20 -1.36
N VAL A 773 17.63 27.99 -0.90
CA VAL A 773 16.58 27.72 0.06
C VAL A 773 17.00 28.26 1.44
N GLY A 774 16.14 29.07 2.07
CA GLY A 774 16.35 29.61 3.43
C GLY A 774 17.04 30.98 3.48
N THR A 775 16.50 32.02 2.83
CA THR A 775 17.02 33.38 2.92
C THR A 775 17.02 33.89 4.36
N GLY A 776 18.19 33.96 5.00
CA GLY A 776 18.39 34.42 6.38
C GLY A 776 18.97 33.36 7.33
N THR A 777 19.01 32.09 6.94
CA THR A 777 19.62 31.01 7.74
C THR A 777 21.04 30.72 7.30
N LYS A 778 21.91 30.40 8.28
CA LYS A 778 23.22 29.77 8.03
C LYS A 778 23.02 28.51 7.18
N SER A 779 24.04 28.17 6.37
CA SER A 779 24.20 26.89 5.64
C SER A 779 23.41 25.72 6.24
N TYR A 780 22.69 24.97 5.39
CA TYR A 780 22.06 23.71 5.78
C TYR A 780 23.01 22.50 5.68
N CYS A 781 24.29 22.76 5.44
CA CYS A 781 25.36 21.79 5.46
C CYS A 781 26.24 21.93 6.70
N VAL A 782 26.70 20.79 7.24
CA VAL A 782 27.54 20.66 8.43
C VAL A 782 28.65 19.65 8.16
N PHE A 783 29.89 20.00 8.52
CA PHE A 783 31.04 19.10 8.47
C PHE A 783 31.11 18.19 9.70
N GLY A 784 31.33 16.89 9.49
CA GLY A 784 31.54 15.91 10.54
C GLY A 784 30.43 15.77 11.59
N PRO A 785 29.12 15.82 11.23
CA PRO A 785 28.07 15.63 12.22
C PRO A 785 28.06 14.18 12.73
N PHE A 786 27.43 13.96 13.88
CA PHE A 786 27.24 12.64 14.49
C PHE A 786 28.56 11.89 14.81
N GLY A 787 29.68 12.60 14.94
CA GLY A 787 30.98 12.01 15.21
C GLY A 787 31.64 11.34 13.99
N SER A 788 31.17 11.67 12.78
CA SER A 788 31.77 11.24 11.52
C SER A 788 33.11 11.96 11.24
N ALA A 789 33.78 11.59 10.15
CA ALA A 789 35.02 12.24 9.75
C ALA A 789 34.79 13.74 9.48
N SER A 790 35.75 14.60 9.83
CA SER A 790 35.64 16.04 9.59
C SER A 790 35.54 16.42 8.11
N SER A 791 35.90 15.50 7.21
CA SER A 791 35.76 15.63 5.76
C SER A 791 34.39 15.16 5.23
N PHE A 792 33.55 14.54 6.06
CA PHE A 792 32.20 14.19 5.65
C PHE A 792 31.32 15.44 5.72
N LEU A 793 30.83 15.89 4.57
CA LEU A 793 29.90 17.01 4.48
C LEU A 793 28.49 16.45 4.44
N PHE A 794 27.69 16.75 5.46
CA PHE A 794 26.28 16.38 5.47
C PHE A 794 25.46 17.62 5.17
N CYS A 795 24.56 17.53 4.20
CA CYS A 795 23.57 18.56 3.93
C CYS A 795 22.19 17.96 4.14
N ASP A 796 21.28 18.74 4.72
CA ASP A 796 19.88 18.35 4.87
C ASP A 796 19.30 17.91 3.50
N PRO A 797 18.93 16.63 3.34
CA PRO A 797 18.51 16.09 2.05
C PRO A 797 17.15 16.63 1.60
N ILE A 798 16.28 17.00 2.55
CA ILE A 798 14.96 17.59 2.26
C ILE A 798 15.19 18.98 1.65
N LYS A 799 16.06 19.79 2.25
CA LYS A 799 16.41 21.13 1.72
C LYS A 799 17.15 21.06 0.40
N ALA A 800 18.08 20.10 0.26
CA ALA A 800 18.78 19.84 -0.99
C ALA A 800 17.81 19.49 -2.13
N ARG A 801 16.89 18.54 -1.89
CA ARG A 801 15.86 18.12 -2.85
C ARG A 801 14.86 19.23 -3.17
N SER A 802 14.42 19.98 -2.17
CA SER A 802 13.57 21.16 -2.37
C SER A 802 14.25 22.18 -3.28
N SER A 803 15.55 22.44 -3.06
CA SER A 803 16.33 23.35 -3.89
C SER A 803 16.51 22.86 -5.34
N SER A 804 16.47 21.54 -5.60
CA SER A 804 16.55 20.99 -6.96
C SER A 804 15.19 20.81 -7.65
N ASN A 805 14.07 20.76 -6.90
CA ASN A 805 12.71 20.68 -7.45
C ASN A 805 12.40 21.86 -8.39
N VAL A 806 13.03 23.02 -8.18
CA VAL A 806 12.86 24.21 -9.04
C VAL A 806 13.23 23.94 -10.49
N CYS A 807 14.07 22.94 -10.75
CA CYS A 807 14.47 22.52 -12.08
C CYS A 807 13.64 21.35 -12.62
N TYR A 808 13.34 20.37 -11.76
CA TYR A 808 12.56 19.19 -12.09
C TYR A 808 12.17 18.47 -10.80
N ASP A 809 10.91 18.08 -10.63
CA ASP A 809 10.38 17.43 -9.43
C ASP A 809 10.36 15.88 -9.52
N GLY A 810 10.56 15.32 -10.72
CA GLY A 810 10.73 13.88 -10.95
C GLY A 810 12.11 13.31 -10.55
N LYS A 811 12.46 12.13 -11.10
CA LYS A 811 13.72 11.42 -10.83
C LYS A 811 14.94 12.24 -11.29
N ARG A 812 15.83 12.56 -10.36
CA ARG A 812 17.03 13.37 -10.60
C ARG A 812 18.08 13.16 -9.51
N GLU A 813 19.33 13.42 -9.86
CA GLU A 813 20.42 13.56 -8.92
C GLU A 813 20.57 15.02 -8.48
N THR A 814 20.74 15.23 -7.19
CA THR A 814 20.95 16.56 -6.61
C THR A 814 22.39 16.69 -6.14
N ILE A 815 23.10 17.70 -6.63
CA ILE A 815 24.46 18.02 -6.18
C ILE A 815 24.42 19.30 -5.36
N VAL A 816 24.61 19.19 -4.05
CA VAL A 816 24.73 20.35 -3.17
C VAL A 816 26.14 20.91 -3.24
N VAL A 817 26.26 22.14 -3.72
CA VAL A 817 27.52 22.89 -3.67
C VAL A 817 27.50 23.74 -2.42
N HIS A 818 28.38 23.45 -1.48
CA HIS A 818 28.55 24.19 -0.25
C HIS A 818 29.69 25.20 -0.37
N ASN A 819 29.38 26.47 -0.13
CA ASN A 819 30.33 27.58 -0.21
C ASN A 819 31.31 27.59 0.98
N SER A 820 32.29 26.68 0.94
CA SER A 820 33.39 26.57 1.90
C SER A 820 34.64 26.05 1.20
N GLU A 821 35.82 26.56 1.57
CA GLU A 821 37.12 26.07 1.10
C GLU A 821 37.62 24.85 1.90
N ASP A 822 36.95 24.49 3.01
CA ASP A 822 37.29 23.32 3.82
C ASP A 822 37.05 22.04 3.01
N PHE A 823 37.94 21.06 3.10
CA PHE A 823 37.80 19.81 2.36
C PHE A 823 36.63 18.96 2.90
N GLY A 824 35.63 18.70 2.06
CA GLY A 824 34.64 17.66 2.35
C GLY A 824 33.55 17.45 1.29
N GLY A 825 32.95 16.27 1.35
CA GLY A 825 31.91 15.79 0.45
C GLY A 825 31.19 14.59 1.06
N GLY A 826 30.17 14.10 0.37
CA GLY A 826 29.46 12.87 0.74
C GLY A 826 28.27 12.58 -0.17
N GLY A 827 28.14 11.32 -0.58
CA GLY A 827 26.98 10.72 -1.26
C GLY A 827 26.06 10.02 -0.25
N LEU A 828 24.81 10.47 -0.16
CA LEU A 828 23.82 9.94 0.79
C LEU A 828 23.09 8.71 0.22
N PHE A 829 23.75 7.55 0.27
CA PHE A 829 23.27 6.31 -0.35
C PHE A 829 22.53 5.32 0.59
N LEU A 830 22.69 5.41 1.92
CA LEU A 830 22.11 4.43 2.87
C LEU A 830 21.45 5.09 4.10
N PRO A 831 20.33 4.53 4.63
CA PRO A 831 19.61 3.30 4.21
C PRO A 831 18.57 3.52 3.10
N VAL A 832 18.37 4.76 2.66
CA VAL A 832 17.46 5.16 1.58
C VAL A 832 18.31 5.91 0.57
N ASN A 833 18.36 5.50 -0.70
CA ASN A 833 19.10 6.24 -1.72
C ASN A 833 18.41 7.61 -1.91
N LEU A 834 18.98 8.67 -1.34
CA LEU A 834 18.35 9.99 -1.32
C LEU A 834 18.60 10.79 -2.59
N HIS A 835 19.40 10.27 -3.53
CA HIS A 835 19.79 10.95 -4.76
C HIS A 835 20.38 12.35 -4.49
N VAL A 836 21.22 12.45 -3.45
CA VAL A 836 21.91 13.68 -3.02
C VAL A 836 23.39 13.39 -2.84
N ALA A 837 24.21 14.08 -3.64
CA ALA A 837 25.65 14.21 -3.46
C ALA A 837 25.97 15.62 -2.95
N THR A 838 27.00 15.74 -2.12
CA THR A 838 27.39 17.02 -1.51
C THR A 838 28.87 17.28 -1.72
N ILE A 839 29.22 18.56 -1.90
CA ILE A 839 30.60 18.97 -2.12
C ILE A 839 30.89 20.36 -1.56
N SER A 840 32.11 20.59 -1.07
CA SER A 840 32.65 21.91 -0.78
C SER A 840 33.59 22.42 -1.89
N LEU A 841 33.77 23.74 -2.01
CA LEU A 841 34.59 24.40 -3.04
C LEU A 841 36.11 24.35 -2.79
N ASN A 842 36.61 23.27 -2.20
CA ASN A 842 38.03 23.08 -1.99
C ASN A 842 38.77 22.75 -3.32
N SER A 843 40.11 22.72 -3.33
CA SER A 843 40.89 22.49 -4.57
C SER A 843 40.66 21.14 -5.25
N MET A 844 40.05 20.18 -4.56
CA MET A 844 39.69 18.84 -5.04
C MET A 844 38.20 18.72 -5.40
N ALA A 845 37.43 19.80 -5.31
CA ALA A 845 35.97 19.79 -5.43
C ALA A 845 35.46 18.98 -6.64
N TYR A 846 36.05 19.19 -7.81
CA TYR A 846 35.63 18.52 -9.04
C TYR A 846 35.83 16.99 -9.01
N LYS A 847 36.86 16.48 -8.33
CA LYS A 847 37.07 15.02 -8.24
C LYS A 847 36.17 14.39 -7.21
N THR A 848 36.09 15.02 -6.05
CA THR A 848 35.24 14.54 -4.96
C THR A 848 33.78 14.50 -5.42
N VAL A 849 33.25 15.53 -6.11
CA VAL A 849 31.85 15.48 -6.59
C VAL A 849 31.58 14.35 -7.60
N ILE A 850 32.55 13.99 -8.44
CA ILE A 850 32.41 12.88 -9.39
C ILE A 850 32.37 11.54 -8.64
N HIS A 851 33.22 11.38 -7.63
CA HIS A 851 33.20 10.23 -6.72
C HIS A 851 31.86 10.12 -5.99
N GLU A 852 31.40 11.21 -5.34
CA GLU A 852 30.16 11.19 -4.55
C GLU A 852 28.91 10.96 -5.40
N LEU A 853 28.86 11.53 -6.61
CA LEU A 853 27.76 11.30 -7.55
C LEU A 853 27.73 9.85 -8.03
N ALA A 854 28.87 9.18 -8.15
CA ALA A 854 28.90 7.79 -8.60
C ALA A 854 28.21 6.83 -7.61
N HIS A 855 28.22 7.16 -6.31
CA HIS A 855 27.43 6.43 -5.32
C HIS A 855 25.93 6.57 -5.58
N THR A 856 25.43 7.79 -5.80
CA THR A 856 23.98 8.04 -5.88
C THR A 856 23.41 7.69 -7.25
N LEU A 857 24.16 7.93 -8.31
CA LEU A 857 23.74 7.74 -9.70
C LEU A 857 23.95 6.30 -10.21
N PHE A 858 25.04 5.64 -9.83
CA PHE A 858 25.38 4.29 -10.34
C PHE A 858 25.36 3.20 -9.27
N GLY A 859 25.16 3.58 -7.99
CA GLY A 859 25.19 2.64 -6.87
C GLY A 859 26.58 2.09 -6.56
N PHE A 860 27.65 2.74 -7.04
CA PHE A 860 29.01 2.27 -6.79
C PHE A 860 29.32 2.29 -5.29
N GLY A 861 30.02 1.26 -4.82
CA GLY A 861 30.61 1.25 -3.49
C GLY A 861 31.99 1.88 -3.49
N ASP A 862 32.45 2.27 -2.32
CA ASP A 862 33.83 2.64 -2.07
C ASP A 862 34.74 1.42 -2.27
N GLU A 863 35.72 1.55 -3.16
CA GLU A 863 36.66 0.48 -3.48
C GLU A 863 37.88 0.48 -2.56
N TYR A 864 38.19 1.57 -1.84
CA TYR A 864 39.39 1.65 -1.00
C TYR A 864 39.40 0.73 0.22
N PHE A 865 40.64 0.43 0.62
CA PHE A 865 40.97 -0.15 1.91
C PHE A 865 41.07 0.94 3.00
N LYS A 866 40.01 1.15 3.78
CA LYS A 866 40.08 1.87 5.07
C LYS A 866 39.36 1.07 6.15
N GLU A 867 39.98 1.01 7.33
CA GLU A 867 39.25 0.70 8.57
C GLU A 867 38.09 1.70 8.63
N LYS A 868 36.85 1.19 8.52
CA LYS A 868 35.55 1.89 8.47
C LYS A 868 34.79 1.96 7.13
N ASN A 869 35.26 1.35 6.05
CA ASN A 869 34.36 0.99 4.93
C ASN A 869 33.60 -0.28 5.34
N TYR A 870 32.32 -0.15 5.72
CA TYR A 870 31.48 -1.25 6.23
C TYR A 870 30.35 -1.67 5.29
N TYR A 871 30.14 -0.95 4.19
CA TYR A 871 28.91 -0.99 3.41
C TYR A 871 29.11 -1.38 1.95
N SER A 872 30.33 -1.32 1.42
CA SER A 872 30.64 -1.66 0.03
C SER A 872 30.90 -3.16 -0.11
N THR A 873 29.86 -3.94 -0.42
CA THR A 873 29.91 -5.42 -0.51
C THR A 873 29.47 -5.88 -1.88
N PRO A 874 29.78 -7.12 -2.30
CA PRO A 874 29.30 -7.64 -3.58
C PRO A 874 27.77 -7.66 -3.72
N SER A 875 27.01 -7.71 -2.62
CA SER A 875 25.55 -7.65 -2.67
C SER A 875 25.01 -6.22 -2.76
N SER A 876 25.73 -5.22 -2.23
CA SER A 876 25.29 -3.82 -2.16
C SER A 876 25.91 -2.91 -3.21
N SER A 877 27.00 -3.34 -3.85
CA SER A 877 27.80 -2.50 -4.75
C SER A 877 28.16 -3.28 -6.01
N PRO A 878 27.84 -2.78 -7.22
CA PRO A 878 28.07 -3.49 -8.47
C PRO A 878 29.57 -3.57 -8.83
N ASN A 879 30.40 -2.66 -8.30
CA ASN A 879 31.85 -2.59 -8.52
C ASN A 879 32.71 -3.32 -7.45
N CYS A 880 32.07 -4.02 -6.50
CA CYS A 880 32.74 -4.93 -5.56
C CYS A 880 32.34 -6.37 -5.84
N ASP A 881 33.25 -7.33 -5.67
CA ASP A 881 32.96 -8.73 -5.97
C ASP A 881 33.70 -9.74 -5.07
N PHE A 882 33.34 -11.01 -5.20
CA PHE A 882 33.97 -12.16 -4.58
C PHE A 882 35.22 -12.61 -5.34
N GLU A 883 35.94 -13.56 -4.74
CA GLU A 883 37.08 -14.21 -5.39
C GLU A 883 36.67 -14.81 -6.75
N GLY A 884 37.48 -14.51 -7.77
CA GLY A 884 37.18 -14.87 -9.16
C GLY A 884 36.43 -13.78 -9.96
N CYS A 885 35.91 -12.76 -9.28
CA CYS A 885 35.27 -11.59 -9.89
C CYS A 885 34.22 -11.89 -10.97
N PRO A 886 33.23 -12.77 -10.69
CA PRO A 886 32.21 -13.19 -11.66
C PRO A 886 31.43 -12.04 -12.34
N LYS A 887 31.30 -10.87 -11.72
CA LYS A 887 30.59 -9.71 -12.29
C LYS A 887 31.28 -9.11 -13.50
N TRP A 888 32.60 -9.20 -13.59
CA TRP A 888 33.39 -8.67 -14.70
C TRP A 888 34.45 -9.65 -15.20
N GLU A 889 34.27 -10.95 -14.92
CA GLU A 889 35.17 -12.02 -15.36
C GLU A 889 35.37 -11.97 -16.89
N ASP A 890 34.31 -11.62 -17.62
CA ASP A 890 34.29 -11.46 -19.07
C ASP A 890 35.19 -10.32 -19.58
N LEU A 891 35.53 -9.34 -18.75
CA LEU A 891 36.42 -8.24 -19.10
C LEU A 891 37.90 -8.53 -18.78
N ILE A 892 38.17 -9.54 -17.93
CA ILE A 892 39.52 -9.85 -17.47
C ILE A 892 40.35 -10.37 -18.66
N GLY A 893 41.38 -9.60 -19.02
CA GLY A 893 42.27 -9.91 -20.15
C GLY A 893 41.79 -9.40 -21.51
N GLU A 894 40.55 -8.91 -21.61
CA GLU A 894 40.07 -8.13 -22.76
C GLU A 894 40.46 -6.65 -22.63
N PHE A 895 40.46 -6.13 -21.40
CA PHE A 895 40.90 -4.77 -21.06
C PHE A 895 42.16 -4.81 -20.19
N GLU A 896 43.14 -3.95 -20.48
CA GLU A 896 44.43 -3.95 -19.77
C GLU A 896 44.31 -3.48 -18.31
N ASP A 897 43.31 -2.68 -17.99
CA ASP A 897 43.06 -2.08 -16.68
C ASP A 897 42.09 -2.90 -15.80
N VAL A 898 41.53 -4.00 -16.32
CA VAL A 898 40.56 -4.85 -15.61
C VAL A 898 41.23 -6.12 -15.10
N GLY A 899 41.27 -6.25 -13.77
CA GLY A 899 41.74 -7.42 -13.05
C GLY A 899 40.73 -7.95 -12.04
N CYS A 900 41.24 -8.78 -11.12
CA CYS A 900 40.51 -9.27 -9.96
C CYS A 900 41.40 -9.13 -8.73
N LEU A 901 41.39 -7.93 -8.14
CA LEU A 901 42.36 -7.51 -7.13
C LEU A 901 41.78 -7.69 -5.72
N PRO A 902 42.33 -8.57 -4.87
CA PRO A 902 41.86 -8.77 -3.50
C PRO A 902 42.29 -7.63 -2.57
N GLY A 903 41.60 -7.49 -1.44
CA GLY A 903 42.03 -6.60 -0.35
C GLY A 903 41.29 -5.26 -0.31
N PHE A 904 40.16 -5.16 -1.01
CA PHE A 904 39.44 -3.91 -1.27
C PHE A 904 37.96 -4.01 -0.82
N CYS A 905 37.24 -2.90 -0.97
CA CYS A 905 35.90 -2.68 -0.42
C CYS A 905 35.81 -2.97 1.09
N THR A 906 34.65 -3.44 1.59
CA THR A 906 34.38 -3.57 3.03
C THR A 906 35.48 -4.33 3.78
N GLU A 907 36.20 -3.60 4.65
CA GLU A 907 37.33 -4.09 5.46
C GLU A 907 38.42 -4.84 4.67
N GLY A 908 38.53 -4.62 3.36
CA GLY A 908 39.46 -5.34 2.49
C GLY A 908 39.10 -6.81 2.26
N LYS A 909 37.84 -7.19 2.46
CA LYS A 909 37.38 -8.59 2.32
C LYS A 909 37.07 -8.99 0.88
N TYR A 910 37.02 -8.03 -0.04
CA TYR A 910 36.48 -8.23 -1.38
C TYR A 910 37.45 -7.81 -2.47
N TYR A 911 36.97 -7.91 -3.71
CA TYR A 911 37.75 -7.73 -4.92
C TYR A 911 37.22 -6.57 -5.75
N ILE A 912 38.13 -5.89 -6.43
CA ILE A 912 37.83 -4.78 -7.35
C ILE A 912 38.49 -5.03 -8.71
N ALA A 913 38.01 -4.32 -9.72
CA ALA A 913 38.52 -4.42 -11.09
C ALA A 913 39.83 -3.65 -11.28
N ASN A 914 39.94 -2.43 -10.74
CA ASN A 914 41.04 -1.51 -11.05
C ASN A 914 41.43 -0.69 -9.81
N GLU A 915 42.67 -0.84 -9.33
CA GLU A 915 43.19 -0.09 -8.17
C GLU A 915 43.40 1.41 -8.41
N ASN A 916 43.34 1.86 -9.67
CA ASN A 916 43.46 3.26 -10.06
C ASN A 916 42.09 3.91 -10.34
N SER A 917 40.99 3.24 -9.96
CA SER A 917 39.63 3.79 -10.03
C SER A 917 39.48 5.01 -9.11
N ILE A 918 38.67 5.97 -9.52
CA ILE A 918 38.24 7.11 -8.68
C ILE A 918 37.46 6.66 -7.44
N MET A 919 36.86 5.46 -7.48
CA MET A 919 36.18 4.86 -6.32
C MET A 919 37.18 4.26 -5.31
N VAL A 920 38.44 4.06 -5.69
CA VAL A 920 39.54 3.68 -4.77
C VAL A 920 40.17 4.94 -4.19
N ASP A 921 40.48 5.91 -5.03
CA ASP A 921 41.04 7.15 -4.55
C ASP A 921 40.49 8.30 -5.38
N GLU A 922 39.83 9.25 -4.72
CA GLU A 922 39.34 10.47 -5.33
C GLU A 922 40.47 11.31 -5.98
N PHE A 923 41.74 11.02 -5.69
CA PHE A 923 42.86 11.63 -6.41
C PHE A 923 43.05 11.06 -7.82
N ASN A 924 42.51 9.89 -8.14
CA ASN A 924 42.50 9.33 -9.48
C ASN A 924 41.48 10.04 -10.38
N LEU A 925 41.64 9.92 -11.70
CA LEU A 925 40.80 10.60 -12.69
C LEU A 925 39.96 9.64 -13.54
N GLU A 926 40.10 8.34 -13.37
CA GLU A 926 39.45 7.36 -14.25
C GLU A 926 38.56 6.45 -13.43
N PHE A 927 37.41 6.06 -13.99
CA PHE A 927 36.53 5.05 -13.40
C PHE A 927 37.07 3.63 -13.65
N GLY A 928 37.75 3.45 -14.77
CA GLY A 928 38.21 2.15 -15.26
C GLY A 928 37.11 1.41 -16.02
N SER A 929 37.52 0.55 -16.95
CA SER A 929 36.63 -0.06 -17.96
C SER A 929 35.46 -0.84 -17.35
N SER A 930 35.65 -1.44 -16.18
CA SER A 930 34.58 -2.18 -15.47
C SER A 930 33.46 -1.26 -14.97
N ASN A 931 33.83 -0.14 -14.34
CA ASN A 931 32.87 0.84 -13.82
C ASN A 931 32.17 1.57 -14.97
N GLU A 932 32.89 1.92 -16.03
CA GLU A 932 32.32 2.54 -17.23
C GLU A 932 31.28 1.64 -17.91
N ARG A 933 31.53 0.32 -17.97
CA ARG A 933 30.54 -0.64 -18.47
C ARG A 933 29.27 -0.65 -17.62
N ILE A 934 29.39 -0.61 -16.30
CA ILE A 934 28.23 -0.60 -15.40
C ILE A 934 27.45 0.70 -15.60
N ALA A 935 28.15 1.85 -15.64
CA ALA A 935 27.54 3.16 -15.84
C ALA A 935 26.82 3.28 -17.20
N CYS A 936 27.30 2.62 -18.25
CA CYS A 936 26.68 2.64 -19.58
C CYS A 936 25.21 2.22 -19.59
N CYS A 937 24.80 1.28 -18.73
CA CYS A 937 23.41 0.83 -18.65
C CYS A 937 22.47 1.88 -18.05
N THR A 938 22.98 2.84 -17.29
CA THR A 938 22.20 3.93 -16.67
C THR A 938 21.59 4.87 -17.71
N TYR A 939 22.23 4.98 -18.88
CA TYR A 939 21.80 5.85 -19.97
C TYR A 939 21.12 5.10 -21.13
N LYS A 940 20.80 3.81 -20.95
CA LYS A 940 20.06 2.99 -21.94
C LYS A 940 18.59 2.92 -21.57
N GLU A 941 17.73 3.06 -22.58
CA GLU A 941 16.26 2.96 -22.49
C GLU A 941 15.78 1.64 -21.89
#